data_AF-A0A7X3GZP4-F1
#
_entry.id   AF-A0A7X3GZP4-F1
#
_cell.length_a   1.000
_cell.length_b   1.000
_cell.length_c   1.000
_cell.angle_alpha   90.00
_cell.angle_beta   90.00
_cell.angle_gamma   90.00
#
_symmetry.space_group_name_H-M   'P 1'
#
loop_
_entity.id
_entity.type
_entity.pdbx_description
1 polymer ?
#
loop_
_entity_poly.entity_id
_entity_poly.type
_entity_poly.pdbx_seq_one_letter_code
_entity_poly.pdbx_strand_id
1 'polypeptide(L)'
;MRTPAKFNDIDNGGEYTRATPFSGSRRLGKHNRINHTGDTPGKPTQGAAMQPIPGPLSTDHPLVLRLKRHSRVLLTGPSGSGKTTLARAAAASLVDQNLPCYCLSADPGLPGFGPPGALCLGKWQQDEHGAGDWQLKKMAALATLDASRFRLPLIEALRHLCASLAEAPLIVDAPGVARGIGGAELLPALVSAGHIDTLVKLKPSDAPDTLSQEYRALVIEQLTLTPDPQAQHPGKQLRTQRRTQAWDAYLSDATEQSIELSHLAVIGTPPPRSATDAWRGRQLGLLDAQGNTLALGEVIELRDGRLHFLTPALEQPPRTLVVRDAQRRRNGQLGTARPYRTPQPASTIEPAMVLPPLDAQSGPRPTVRLNDCIATLMNGAYGDPLLHLRIRHQKRSLLFDLGDPGRLTSRLAHQVSDVFISHAHIDHIGGFLWLLRSRIGDFPACRFYGPPGLAEHLAGLVRGVLWDRVADRAPRFEIQELHGDTLKRYLLTAGQALTALPARPARDGVLLEEREFRVRATTLDHGTPVLAFAFEPQTQLKVRKERLEAHGLAPGPWLGELKHHVRAGNSDTRMTLPNGETAPIEALSQALLFTEPAKRLVYATDLGDTEDNRKRLITLARNAHVLFCEAPFREDEADQAKRTGHLTARACGEIATAAGVGQLVPFHFSRRHANDAETLYAEIRPYFPRLAETLGHEPD
;
A
#
# COMPACT_ATOMS: atom_id res chain seq x y z
N MET A 1 15.70 -14.70 -61.56
CA MET A 1 16.82 -15.64 -61.66
C MET A 1 17.09 -16.24 -60.28
N ARG A 2 16.88 -17.56 -60.17
CA ARG A 2 17.45 -18.56 -59.23
C ARG A 2 17.39 -18.33 -57.70
N THR A 3 16.47 -19.06 -57.07
CA THR A 3 16.71 -19.90 -55.87
C THR A 3 17.58 -21.13 -56.24
N PRO A 4 17.90 -22.08 -55.32
CA PRO A 4 18.59 -22.02 -54.01
C PRO A 4 19.75 -23.07 -53.95
N ALA A 5 20.44 -23.25 -52.81
CA ALA A 5 21.26 -24.47 -52.59
C ALA A 5 21.23 -24.94 -51.11
N LYS A 6 20.89 -26.22 -50.97
CA LYS A 6 20.94 -27.12 -49.80
C LYS A 6 22.31 -27.83 -49.71
N PHE A 7 22.44 -28.72 -48.70
CA PHE A 7 23.40 -29.82 -48.44
C PHE A 7 24.53 -29.49 -47.45
N ASN A 8 24.96 -30.38 -46.55
CA ASN A 8 24.37 -31.54 -45.84
C ASN A 8 25.37 -31.92 -44.72
N ASP A 9 24.89 -32.73 -43.79
CA ASP A 9 25.58 -33.58 -42.80
C ASP A 9 26.99 -34.08 -43.16
N ILE A 10 27.79 -34.35 -42.12
CA ILE A 10 28.45 -35.65 -41.88
C ILE A 10 28.84 -35.80 -40.39
N ASP A 11 28.54 -37.01 -39.91
CA ASP A 11 28.86 -37.69 -38.66
C ASP A 11 30.33 -37.73 -38.21
N ASN A 12 30.51 -37.89 -36.90
CA ASN A 12 31.29 -38.95 -36.23
C ASN A 12 30.94 -38.87 -34.72
N GLY A 13 30.44 -39.89 -34.03
CA GLY A 13 30.70 -41.32 -34.15
C GLY A 13 31.70 -41.73 -33.07
N GLY A 14 31.24 -42.36 -31.99
CA GLY A 14 32.07 -42.81 -30.87
C GLY A 14 31.28 -43.44 -29.72
N GLU A 15 30.85 -44.69 -29.93
CA GLU A 15 30.17 -45.59 -28.99
C GLU A 15 31.03 -45.93 -27.74
N TYR A 16 30.38 -46.30 -26.63
CA TYR A 16 30.59 -47.60 -25.96
C TYR A 16 29.38 -47.95 -25.08
N THR A 17 29.19 -49.25 -24.89
CA THR A 17 27.92 -49.98 -24.86
C THR A 17 27.53 -50.53 -23.47
N ARG A 18 26.21 -50.66 -23.28
CA ARG A 18 25.42 -51.71 -22.59
C ARG A 18 25.67 -52.07 -21.11
N ALA A 19 24.60 -51.97 -20.31
CA ALA A 19 23.91 -53.14 -19.71
C ALA A 19 22.50 -52.76 -19.17
N THR A 20 21.50 -53.58 -19.48
CA THR A 20 20.13 -53.62 -18.89
C THR A 20 20.00 -54.87 -17.99
N PRO A 21 18.82 -55.19 -17.42
CA PRO A 21 18.12 -54.52 -16.33
C PRO A 21 17.88 -55.48 -15.14
N PHE A 22 17.54 -54.98 -13.95
CA PHE A 22 16.99 -55.82 -12.87
C PHE A 22 15.75 -55.22 -12.23
N SER A 23 14.70 -56.04 -12.24
CA SER A 23 13.42 -55.90 -11.54
C SER A 23 13.59 -55.87 -10.02
N GLY A 24 12.76 -55.08 -9.32
CA GLY A 24 12.71 -55.15 -7.87
C GLY A 24 11.59 -54.31 -7.27
N SER A 25 10.39 -54.87 -7.23
CA SER A 25 9.33 -54.44 -6.31
C SER A 25 9.83 -54.51 -4.87
N ARG A 26 9.78 -53.40 -4.11
CA ARG A 26 9.76 -53.47 -2.64
C ARG A 26 8.78 -52.46 -2.05
N ARG A 27 7.71 -53.05 -1.51
CA ARG A 27 6.95 -52.53 -0.37
C ARG A 27 7.92 -52.20 0.77
N LEU A 28 7.69 -51.06 1.43
CA LEU A 28 7.98 -50.89 2.85
C LEU A 28 6.79 -50.17 3.46
N GLY A 29 6.04 -50.93 4.24
CA GLY A 29 5.07 -50.40 5.19
C GLY A 29 5.47 -50.83 6.60
N LYS A 30 4.67 -50.31 7.53
CA LYS A 30 4.57 -50.58 8.98
C LYS A 30 5.40 -49.66 9.86
N HIS A 31 4.91 -49.17 10.99
CA HIS A 31 3.58 -49.07 11.62
C HIS A 31 3.84 -48.29 12.92
N ASN A 32 2.87 -47.51 13.39
CA ASN A 32 2.38 -47.78 14.75
C ASN A 32 0.90 -47.39 14.88
N ARG A 33 0.09 -48.41 15.17
CA ARG A 33 -1.35 -48.36 15.50
C ARG A 33 -1.49 -47.95 16.96
N ILE A 34 -2.56 -47.22 17.31
CA ILE A 34 -3.38 -47.53 18.49
C ILE A 34 -4.87 -47.32 18.14
N ASN A 35 -5.55 -48.47 18.08
CA ASN A 35 -6.93 -48.86 18.41
C ASN A 35 -8.15 -48.02 18.01
N HIS A 36 -8.95 -48.62 17.10
CA HIS A 36 -10.40 -48.50 17.05
C HIS A 36 -11.04 -49.51 18.02
N THR A 37 -12.01 -49.05 18.81
CA THR A 37 -13.15 -49.86 19.28
C THR A 37 -14.41 -49.28 18.63
N GLY A 38 -15.24 -50.16 18.09
CA GLY A 38 -16.36 -49.80 17.23
C GLY A 38 -17.55 -49.19 17.95
N ASP A 39 -18.33 -48.45 17.17
CA ASP A 39 -19.77 -48.30 17.37
C ASP A 39 -20.46 -48.00 16.03
N THR A 40 -21.67 -48.53 15.90
CA THR A 40 -22.60 -48.58 14.75
C THR A 40 -22.98 -47.21 14.11
N PRO A 41 -23.60 -47.18 12.90
CA PRO A 41 -23.62 -45.99 12.04
C PRO A 41 -24.57 -44.90 12.58
N GLY A 42 -23.97 -43.80 13.06
CA GLY A 42 -24.66 -42.59 13.49
C GLY A 42 -25.07 -41.70 12.32
N LYS A 43 -26.31 -41.21 12.42
CA LYS A 43 -27.02 -40.20 11.60
C LYS A 43 -26.15 -39.06 11.04
N PRO A 44 -26.55 -38.42 9.91
CA PRO A 44 -25.83 -37.31 9.32
C PRO A 44 -25.69 -36.17 10.32
N THR A 45 -24.44 -35.77 10.56
CA THR A 45 -24.05 -34.75 11.53
C THR A 45 -24.61 -33.39 11.12
N GLN A 46 -25.33 -32.77 12.06
CA GLN A 46 -25.89 -31.43 12.02
C GLN A 46 -24.84 -30.39 11.59
N GLY A 47 -25.20 -29.57 10.61
CA GLY A 47 -24.41 -28.46 10.11
C GLY A 47 -24.10 -27.42 11.19
N ALA A 48 -23.03 -26.65 10.94
CA ALA A 48 -22.52 -25.59 11.80
C ALA A 48 -23.64 -24.76 12.46
N ALA A 49 -23.66 -24.74 13.79
CA ALA A 49 -24.67 -24.04 14.59
C ALA A 49 -24.73 -22.54 14.23
N MET A 50 -25.69 -22.20 13.39
CA MET A 50 -26.18 -20.84 13.18
C MET A 50 -27.01 -20.44 14.40
N GLN A 51 -27.10 -19.14 14.72
CA GLN A 51 -27.94 -18.64 15.82
C GLN A 51 -29.37 -19.21 15.71
N PRO A 52 -30.07 -19.44 16.86
CA PRO A 52 -31.43 -19.97 16.84
C PRO A 52 -32.28 -19.15 15.85
N ILE A 53 -33.04 -19.88 15.03
CA ILE A 53 -33.89 -19.29 14.00
C ILE A 53 -34.84 -18.32 14.71
N PRO A 54 -34.83 -17.01 14.38
CA PRO A 54 -35.82 -16.10 14.92
C PRO A 54 -37.22 -16.58 14.53
N GLY A 55 -38.17 -16.51 15.46
CA GLY A 55 -39.57 -16.89 15.20
C GLY A 55 -40.18 -16.09 14.04
N PRO A 56 -41.27 -16.59 13.43
CA PRO A 56 -41.94 -15.93 12.31
C PRO A 56 -42.40 -14.52 12.71
N LEU A 57 -42.28 -13.57 11.78
CA LEU A 57 -42.82 -12.22 11.97
C LEU A 57 -44.36 -12.25 11.97
N SER A 58 -44.98 -11.30 12.68
CA SER A 58 -46.43 -11.13 12.66
C SER A 58 -46.95 -10.91 11.23
N THR A 59 -48.18 -11.36 10.95
CA THR A 59 -48.82 -11.23 9.63
C THR A 59 -48.95 -9.79 9.15
N ASP A 60 -49.03 -8.86 10.11
CA ASP A 60 -49.16 -7.41 9.90
C ASP A 60 -47.80 -6.69 9.88
N HIS A 61 -46.69 -7.42 9.99
CA HIS A 61 -45.36 -6.83 9.94
C HIS A 61 -45.15 -6.12 8.59
N PRO A 62 -44.66 -4.86 8.57
CA PRO A 62 -44.57 -4.06 7.34
C PRO A 62 -43.81 -4.74 6.19
N LEU A 63 -42.74 -5.48 6.49
CA LEU A 63 -41.98 -6.26 5.50
C LEU A 63 -42.81 -7.41 4.88
N VAL A 64 -43.60 -8.12 5.69
CA VAL A 64 -44.44 -9.24 5.24
C VAL A 64 -45.56 -8.73 4.35
N LEU A 65 -46.19 -7.61 4.73
CA LEU A 65 -47.25 -6.96 3.93
C LEU A 65 -46.76 -6.54 2.53
N ARG A 66 -45.50 -6.09 2.41
CA ARG A 66 -44.91 -5.73 1.11
C ARG A 66 -44.64 -6.97 0.27
N LEU A 67 -43.97 -7.97 0.82
CA LEU A 67 -43.65 -9.20 0.08
C LEU A 67 -44.88 -9.94 -0.45
N LYS A 68 -46.03 -9.86 0.23
CA LYS A 68 -47.32 -10.39 -0.25
C LYS A 68 -47.82 -9.77 -1.56
N ARG A 69 -47.39 -8.55 -1.89
CA ARG A 69 -47.78 -7.86 -3.13
C ARG A 69 -46.89 -8.23 -4.33
N HIS A 70 -46.26 -9.41 -4.29
CA HIS A 70 -45.26 -9.88 -5.26
C HIS A 70 -44.07 -8.92 -5.41
N SER A 71 -43.68 -8.30 -4.29
CA SER A 71 -42.63 -7.29 -4.28
C SER A 71 -41.22 -7.85 -4.24
N ARG A 72 -40.29 -7.13 -4.87
CA ARG A 72 -38.84 -7.38 -4.80
C ARG A 72 -38.26 -6.38 -3.80
N VAL A 73 -37.92 -6.88 -2.62
CA VAL A 73 -37.52 -6.07 -1.47
C VAL A 73 -36.02 -6.14 -1.27
N LEU A 74 -35.37 -4.97 -1.15
CA LEU A 74 -33.96 -4.86 -0.77
C LEU A 74 -33.82 -4.54 0.72
N LEU A 75 -33.15 -5.41 1.48
CA LEU A 75 -32.76 -5.14 2.86
C LEU A 75 -31.38 -4.48 2.88
N THR A 76 -31.28 -3.27 3.42
CA THR A 76 -30.04 -2.50 3.53
C THR A 76 -29.78 -2.03 4.95
N GLY A 77 -28.50 -1.85 5.31
CA GLY A 77 -28.05 -1.47 6.64
C GLY A 77 -26.60 -1.89 6.90
N PRO A 78 -25.95 -1.33 7.93
CA PRO A 78 -24.56 -1.66 8.26
C PRO A 78 -24.38 -3.14 8.61
N SER A 79 -23.13 -3.61 8.59
CA SER A 79 -22.81 -4.97 9.05
C SER A 79 -23.26 -5.17 10.50
N GLY A 80 -23.94 -6.28 10.80
CA GLY A 80 -24.47 -6.56 12.13
C GLY A 80 -25.85 -5.96 12.43
N SER A 81 -26.50 -5.27 11.48
CA SER A 81 -27.84 -4.68 11.68
C SER A 81 -28.99 -5.69 11.69
N GLY A 82 -28.72 -7.00 11.57
CA GLY A 82 -29.74 -8.05 11.56
C GLY A 82 -30.44 -8.31 10.22
N LYS A 83 -29.95 -7.78 9.08
CA LYS A 83 -30.58 -8.00 7.75
C LYS A 83 -30.87 -9.46 7.44
N THR A 84 -29.86 -10.31 7.54
CA THR A 84 -29.96 -11.75 7.25
C THR A 84 -30.95 -12.45 8.18
N THR A 85 -30.96 -12.07 9.46
CA THR A 85 -31.90 -12.57 10.47
C THR A 85 -33.34 -12.17 10.14
N LEU A 86 -33.55 -10.90 9.75
CA LEU A 86 -34.85 -10.38 9.33
C LEU A 86 -35.36 -11.06 8.06
N ALA A 87 -34.47 -11.32 7.09
CA ALA A 87 -34.81 -12.05 5.87
C ALA A 87 -35.36 -13.46 6.17
N ARG A 88 -34.73 -14.18 7.11
CA ARG A 88 -35.20 -15.50 7.56
C ARG A 88 -36.58 -15.42 8.23
N ALA A 89 -36.76 -14.48 9.15
CA ALA A 89 -38.02 -14.33 9.89
C ALA A 89 -39.19 -13.95 8.95
N ALA A 90 -38.93 -13.12 7.94
CA ALA A 90 -39.92 -12.78 6.91
C ALA A 90 -40.26 -13.97 5.99
N ALA A 91 -39.26 -14.76 5.61
CA ALA A 91 -39.46 -15.94 4.78
C ALA A 91 -40.28 -17.02 5.49
N ALA A 92 -40.00 -17.27 6.78
CA ALA A 92 -40.79 -18.16 7.62
C ALA A 92 -42.27 -17.74 7.65
N SER A 93 -42.54 -16.46 7.89
CA SER A 93 -43.91 -15.91 7.94
C SER A 93 -44.66 -16.05 6.61
N LEU A 94 -43.99 -15.92 5.46
CA LEU A 94 -44.62 -16.10 4.15
C LEU A 94 -44.96 -17.56 3.86
N VAL A 95 -44.06 -18.49 4.19
CA VAL A 95 -44.28 -19.92 3.94
C VAL A 95 -45.34 -20.49 4.88
N ASP A 96 -45.43 -20.02 6.13
CA ASP A 96 -46.55 -20.32 7.05
C ASP A 96 -47.91 -19.91 6.46
N GLN A 97 -47.92 -18.99 5.49
CA GLN A 97 -49.09 -18.50 4.78
C GLN A 97 -49.21 -19.09 3.36
N ASN A 98 -48.51 -20.20 3.08
CA ASN A 98 -48.46 -20.89 1.79
C ASN A 98 -47.94 -20.03 0.62
N LEU A 99 -47.15 -18.99 0.89
CA LEU A 99 -46.51 -18.18 -0.14
C LEU A 99 -45.03 -18.56 -0.27
N PRO A 100 -44.53 -18.86 -1.48
CA PRO A 100 -43.11 -19.12 -1.68
C PRO A 100 -42.29 -17.85 -1.43
N CYS A 101 -41.13 -18.00 -0.80
CA CYS A 101 -40.18 -16.91 -0.61
C CYS A 101 -38.80 -17.31 -1.15
N TYR A 102 -38.23 -16.42 -1.96
CA TYR A 102 -36.85 -16.53 -2.43
C TYR A 102 -35.99 -15.46 -1.78
N CYS A 103 -34.72 -15.78 -1.57
CA CYS A 103 -33.73 -14.80 -1.14
C CYS A 103 -32.49 -14.86 -2.03
N LEU A 104 -31.97 -13.69 -2.37
CA LEU A 104 -30.62 -13.52 -2.90
C LEU A 104 -29.73 -12.95 -1.82
N SER A 105 -28.80 -13.76 -1.31
CA SER A 105 -27.76 -13.29 -0.40
C SER A 105 -26.63 -12.66 -1.21
N ALA A 106 -26.56 -11.33 -1.20
CA ALA A 106 -25.58 -10.57 -1.97
C ALA A 106 -24.31 -10.23 -1.17
N ASP A 107 -24.13 -10.72 0.05
CA ASP A 107 -22.86 -10.61 0.81
C ASP A 107 -21.95 -11.82 0.49
N PRO A 108 -20.92 -11.67 -0.37
CA PRO A 108 -20.02 -12.77 -0.69
C PRO A 108 -19.03 -13.07 0.44
N GLY A 109 -18.90 -12.19 1.44
CA GLY A 109 -17.97 -12.36 2.55
C GLY A 109 -18.49 -13.35 3.58
N LEU A 110 -19.77 -13.29 3.93
CA LEU A 110 -20.41 -14.28 4.79
C LEU A 110 -21.90 -14.31 4.43
N PRO A 111 -22.29 -15.06 3.40
CA PRO A 111 -23.67 -15.12 2.97
C PRO A 111 -24.53 -15.79 4.04
N GLY A 112 -25.83 -15.49 4.05
CA GLY A 112 -26.77 -16.10 5.00
C GLY A 112 -27.01 -17.60 4.78
N PHE A 113 -26.66 -18.09 3.59
CA PHE A 113 -26.71 -19.49 3.18
C PHE A 113 -25.82 -19.68 1.94
N GLY A 114 -25.37 -20.91 1.70
CA GLY A 114 -24.42 -21.23 0.63
C GLY A 114 -22.98 -20.81 0.94
N PRO A 115 -22.04 -21.05 0.00
CA PRO A 115 -20.62 -20.85 0.25
C PRO A 115 -20.19 -19.38 0.19
N PRO A 116 -19.24 -18.94 1.05
CA PRO A 116 -18.55 -17.67 0.89
C PRO A 116 -17.80 -17.61 -0.45
N GLY A 117 -17.74 -16.41 -1.04
CA GLY A 117 -17.19 -16.22 -2.38
C GLY A 117 -18.23 -16.29 -3.49
N ALA A 118 -19.52 -16.42 -3.15
CA ALA A 118 -20.61 -16.51 -4.11
C ALA A 118 -21.76 -15.54 -3.76
N LEU A 119 -22.58 -15.23 -4.76
CA LEU A 119 -23.92 -14.70 -4.57
C LEU A 119 -24.90 -15.88 -4.65
N CYS A 120 -25.73 -16.05 -3.62
CA CYS A 120 -26.52 -17.26 -3.41
C CYS A 120 -28.01 -16.99 -3.58
N LEU A 121 -28.68 -17.76 -4.43
CA LEU A 121 -30.14 -17.81 -4.56
C LEU A 121 -30.68 -19.00 -3.78
N GLY A 122 -31.54 -18.73 -2.80
CA GLY A 122 -32.19 -19.73 -1.96
C GLY A 122 -33.70 -19.66 -2.10
N LYS A 123 -34.35 -20.82 -1.95
CA LYS A 123 -35.79 -20.92 -1.71
C LYS A 123 -35.99 -21.38 -0.28
N TRP A 124 -36.88 -20.72 0.47
CA TRP A 124 -37.21 -21.18 1.81
C TRP A 124 -37.93 -22.53 1.75
N GLN A 125 -37.50 -23.49 2.57
CA GLN A 125 -38.19 -24.75 2.79
C GLN A 125 -38.33 -25.02 4.28
N GLN A 126 -39.48 -25.55 4.68
CA GLN A 126 -39.73 -26.07 6.01
C GLN A 126 -39.60 -27.59 5.99
N ASP A 127 -38.99 -28.14 7.03
CA ASP A 127 -39.02 -29.57 7.27
C ASP A 127 -40.36 -30.01 7.90
N GLU A 128 -40.55 -31.32 8.02
CA GLU A 128 -41.76 -31.93 8.62
C GLU A 128 -41.98 -31.55 10.09
N HIS A 129 -40.97 -30.99 10.77
CA HIS A 129 -41.01 -30.58 12.17
C HIS A 129 -41.19 -29.06 12.32
N GLY A 130 -41.41 -28.33 11.22
CA GLY A 130 -41.64 -26.89 11.19
C GLY A 130 -40.37 -26.02 11.26
N ALA A 131 -39.17 -26.62 11.27
CA ALA A 131 -37.92 -25.87 11.20
C ALA A 131 -37.60 -25.52 9.74
N GLY A 132 -37.53 -24.22 9.44
CA GLY A 132 -37.28 -23.71 8.09
C GLY A 132 -35.88 -23.17 7.87
N ASP A 133 -35.30 -23.46 6.71
CA ASP A 133 -34.05 -22.84 6.24
C ASP A 133 -34.06 -22.60 4.72
N TRP A 134 -33.11 -21.79 4.26
CA TRP A 134 -32.83 -21.56 2.86
C TRP A 134 -32.22 -22.80 2.22
N GLN A 135 -32.93 -23.38 1.27
CA GLN A 135 -32.37 -24.37 0.36
C GLN A 135 -31.71 -23.64 -0.81
N LEU A 136 -30.39 -23.78 -0.95
CA LEU A 136 -29.63 -23.22 -2.07
C LEU A 136 -30.17 -23.80 -3.40
N LYS A 137 -30.56 -22.93 -4.33
CA LYS A 137 -31.07 -23.29 -5.66
C LYS A 137 -30.08 -23.01 -6.76
N LYS A 138 -29.48 -21.82 -6.75
CA LYS A 138 -28.44 -21.42 -7.69
C LYS A 138 -27.43 -20.55 -6.96
N MET A 139 -26.22 -20.50 -7.49
CA MET A 139 -25.20 -19.57 -7.02
C MET A 139 -24.50 -18.98 -8.23
N ALA A 140 -23.91 -17.81 -8.03
CA ALA A 140 -23.02 -17.17 -8.98
C ALA A 140 -21.65 -17.00 -8.33
N ALA A 141 -20.63 -17.64 -8.90
CA ALA A 141 -19.28 -17.60 -8.36
C ALA A 141 -18.66 -16.20 -8.53
N LEU A 142 -18.32 -15.58 -7.40
CA LEU A 142 -17.65 -14.29 -7.36
C LEU A 142 -16.16 -14.43 -7.07
N ALA A 143 -15.73 -15.47 -6.34
CA ALA A 143 -14.35 -15.71 -5.94
C ALA A 143 -13.70 -14.52 -5.19
N THR A 144 -14.50 -13.69 -4.54
CA THR A 144 -14.11 -12.54 -3.69
C THR A 144 -14.90 -12.58 -2.38
N LEU A 145 -14.34 -12.05 -1.31
CA LEU A 145 -15.02 -11.91 -0.02
C LEU A 145 -15.39 -10.44 0.29
N ASP A 146 -15.19 -9.56 -0.69
CA ASP A 146 -15.37 -8.11 -0.59
C ASP A 146 -16.34 -7.62 -1.68
N ALA A 147 -17.58 -7.34 -1.26
CA ALA A 147 -18.63 -6.80 -2.12
C ALA A 147 -18.30 -5.41 -2.67
N SER A 148 -17.50 -4.62 -1.94
CA SER A 148 -17.15 -3.26 -2.34
C SER A 148 -16.07 -3.24 -3.42
N ARG A 149 -15.17 -4.22 -3.45
CA ARG A 149 -14.06 -4.27 -4.40
C ARG A 149 -14.48 -4.72 -5.80
N PHE A 150 -15.35 -5.72 -5.88
CA PHE A 150 -15.83 -6.28 -7.16
C PHE A 150 -17.34 -6.05 -7.33
N ARG A 151 -17.73 -4.77 -7.33
CA ARG A 151 -19.14 -4.35 -7.46
C ARG A 151 -19.76 -4.80 -8.76
N LEU A 152 -19.12 -4.53 -9.91
CA LEU A 152 -19.67 -4.88 -11.21
C LEU A 152 -19.97 -6.40 -11.35
N PRO A 153 -19.05 -7.32 -11.01
CA PRO A 153 -19.37 -8.74 -10.99
C PRO A 153 -20.52 -9.13 -10.06
N LEU A 154 -20.61 -8.51 -8.88
CA LEU A 154 -21.71 -8.74 -7.94
C LEU A 154 -23.06 -8.32 -8.55
N ILE A 155 -23.09 -7.13 -9.18
CA ILE A 155 -24.29 -6.58 -9.81
C ILE A 155 -24.71 -7.39 -11.04
N GLU A 156 -23.74 -7.85 -11.85
CA GLU A 156 -24.04 -8.69 -13.01
C GLU A 156 -24.56 -10.08 -12.59
N ALA A 157 -23.94 -10.69 -11.59
CA ALA A 157 -24.41 -11.93 -10.99
C ALA A 157 -25.83 -11.78 -10.42
N LEU A 158 -26.11 -10.66 -9.74
CA LEU A 158 -27.45 -10.35 -9.24
C LEU A 158 -28.44 -10.26 -10.41
N ARG A 159 -28.14 -9.47 -11.44
CA ARG A 159 -29.00 -9.29 -12.62
C ARG A 159 -29.32 -10.64 -13.28
N HIS A 160 -28.31 -11.48 -13.48
CA HIS A 160 -28.47 -12.79 -14.10
C HIS A 160 -29.37 -13.73 -13.27
N LEU A 161 -29.12 -13.85 -11.95
CA LEU A 161 -29.96 -14.70 -11.10
C LEU A 161 -31.38 -14.13 -10.94
N CYS A 162 -31.51 -12.81 -10.85
CA CYS A 162 -32.79 -12.11 -10.81
C CYS A 162 -33.63 -12.36 -12.07
N ALA A 163 -33.01 -12.38 -13.26
CA ALA A 163 -33.68 -12.66 -14.52
C ALA A 163 -34.24 -14.09 -14.59
N SER A 164 -33.67 -15.03 -13.84
CA SER A 164 -34.18 -16.40 -13.74
C SER A 164 -35.39 -16.56 -12.81
N LEU A 165 -35.83 -15.47 -12.16
CA LEU A 165 -36.95 -15.42 -11.22
C LEU A 165 -37.98 -14.40 -11.70
N ALA A 166 -38.93 -14.86 -12.52
CA ALA A 166 -40.14 -14.10 -12.84
C ALA A 166 -41.23 -14.39 -11.79
N GLU A 167 -41.89 -13.34 -11.30
CA GLU A 167 -43.17 -13.41 -10.57
C GLU A 167 -43.17 -14.16 -9.21
N ALA A 168 -42.16 -13.94 -8.37
CA ALA A 168 -42.17 -14.44 -6.99
C ALA A 168 -41.65 -13.40 -5.98
N PRO A 169 -42.14 -13.42 -4.72
CA PRO A 169 -41.57 -12.60 -3.64
C PRO A 169 -40.07 -12.87 -3.48
N LEU A 170 -39.28 -11.80 -3.58
CA LEU A 170 -37.83 -11.87 -3.54
C LEU A 170 -37.27 -10.91 -2.50
N ILE A 171 -36.48 -11.45 -1.58
CA ILE A 171 -35.68 -10.67 -0.63
C ILE A 171 -34.25 -10.61 -1.14
N VAL A 172 -33.74 -9.42 -1.42
CA VAL A 172 -32.31 -9.21 -1.67
C VAL A 172 -31.66 -8.75 -0.36
N ASP A 173 -30.81 -9.59 0.23
CA ASP A 173 -30.04 -9.26 1.43
C ASP A 173 -28.73 -8.59 1.01
N ALA A 174 -28.65 -7.27 1.19
CA ALA A 174 -27.50 -6.48 0.72
C ALA A 174 -26.24 -6.73 1.56
N PRO A 175 -25.03 -6.54 0.98
CA PRO A 175 -23.81 -6.45 1.76
C PRO A 175 -23.90 -5.39 2.85
N GLY A 176 -23.20 -5.58 3.96
CA GLY A 176 -23.11 -4.59 5.04
C GLY A 176 -22.26 -3.35 4.73
N VAL A 177 -22.19 -2.93 3.45
CA VAL A 177 -21.44 -1.77 2.95
C VAL A 177 -22.38 -0.57 2.86
N ALA A 178 -22.53 0.14 3.99
CA ALA A 178 -23.49 1.25 4.12
C ALA A 178 -22.85 2.64 4.10
N ARG A 179 -21.58 2.79 3.67
CA ARG A 179 -20.88 4.09 3.64
C ARG A 179 -19.79 4.16 2.58
N GLY A 180 -19.39 5.38 2.25
CA GLY A 180 -18.30 5.67 1.30
C GLY A 180 -18.65 5.27 -0.14
N ILE A 181 -17.65 5.35 -1.04
CA ILE A 181 -17.82 5.09 -2.48
C ILE A 181 -18.47 3.72 -2.74
N GLY A 182 -18.03 2.69 -2.02
CA GLY A 182 -18.57 1.34 -2.18
C GLY A 182 -20.08 1.26 -1.89
N GLY A 183 -20.55 1.92 -0.83
CA GLY A 183 -21.97 1.96 -0.50
C GLY A 183 -22.78 2.84 -1.46
N ALA A 184 -22.23 4.01 -1.79
CA ALA A 184 -22.87 4.98 -2.69
C ALA A 184 -23.10 4.42 -4.10
N GLU A 185 -22.19 3.59 -4.61
CA GLU A 185 -22.37 2.93 -5.91
C GLU A 185 -23.18 1.64 -5.84
N LEU A 186 -22.98 0.82 -4.80
CA LEU A 186 -23.68 -0.47 -4.68
C LEU A 186 -25.19 -0.27 -4.50
N LEU A 187 -25.61 0.69 -3.69
CA LEU A 187 -27.00 0.87 -3.35
C LEU A 187 -27.91 1.07 -4.59
N PRO A 188 -27.69 2.08 -5.45
CA PRO A 188 -28.50 2.26 -6.65
C PRO A 188 -28.33 1.13 -7.66
N ALA A 189 -27.14 0.53 -7.75
CA ALA A 189 -26.90 -0.59 -8.67
C ALA A 189 -27.66 -1.87 -8.25
N LEU A 190 -27.74 -2.17 -6.95
CA LEU A 190 -28.53 -3.28 -6.40
C LEU A 190 -30.02 -3.08 -6.65
N VAL A 191 -30.52 -1.84 -6.47
CA VAL A 191 -31.91 -1.49 -6.77
C VAL A 191 -32.22 -1.74 -8.24
N SER A 192 -31.39 -1.22 -9.14
CA SER A 192 -31.58 -1.35 -10.58
C SER A 192 -31.48 -2.80 -11.06
N ALA A 193 -30.42 -3.52 -10.70
CA ALA A 193 -30.19 -4.89 -11.16
C ALA A 193 -31.14 -5.92 -10.50
N GLY A 194 -31.60 -5.62 -9.28
CA GLY A 194 -32.58 -6.44 -8.57
C GLY A 194 -34.02 -6.20 -9.01
N HIS A 195 -34.28 -5.19 -9.85
CA HIS A 195 -35.62 -4.67 -10.14
C HIS A 195 -36.43 -4.41 -8.85
N ILE A 196 -35.77 -3.78 -7.88
CA ILE A 196 -36.31 -3.58 -6.53
C ILE A 196 -37.40 -2.50 -6.56
N ASP A 197 -38.56 -2.81 -5.98
CA ASP A 197 -39.68 -1.88 -5.84
C ASP A 197 -39.75 -1.23 -4.44
N THR A 198 -39.23 -1.93 -3.44
CA THR A 198 -39.29 -1.53 -2.04
C THR A 198 -37.94 -1.70 -1.38
N LEU A 199 -37.48 -0.66 -0.72
CA LEU A 199 -36.21 -0.64 0.01
C LEU A 199 -36.48 -0.54 1.52
N VAL A 200 -35.89 -1.45 2.29
CA VAL A 200 -36.02 -1.51 3.74
C VAL A 200 -34.69 -1.19 4.41
N LYS A 201 -34.63 -0.07 5.11
CA LYS A 201 -33.46 0.44 5.83
C LYS A 201 -33.49 -0.03 7.28
N LEU A 202 -32.49 -0.80 7.70
CA LEU A 202 -32.28 -1.16 9.10
C LEU A 202 -31.32 -0.17 9.76
N LYS A 203 -31.87 0.73 10.55
CA LYS A 203 -31.13 1.71 11.35
C LYS A 203 -31.93 2.16 12.58
N PRO A 204 -31.28 2.61 13.67
CA PRO A 204 -31.98 3.29 14.76
C PRO A 204 -32.75 4.51 14.24
N SER A 205 -33.94 4.77 14.80
CA SER A 205 -34.84 5.86 14.36
C SER A 205 -34.15 7.22 14.31
N ASP A 206 -33.27 7.50 15.27
CA ASP A 206 -32.58 8.79 15.41
C ASP A 206 -31.21 8.86 14.71
N ALA A 207 -30.79 7.77 14.04
CA ALA A 207 -29.49 7.74 13.38
C ALA A 207 -29.54 8.42 11.99
N PRO A 208 -28.56 9.27 11.64
CA PRO A 208 -28.50 9.90 10.32
C PRO A 208 -28.25 8.87 9.22
N ASP A 209 -28.85 9.10 8.04
CA ASP A 209 -28.58 8.29 6.85
C ASP A 209 -27.17 8.59 6.32
N THR A 210 -26.28 7.59 6.36
CA THR A 210 -24.91 7.68 5.85
C THR A 210 -24.83 7.79 4.31
N LEU A 211 -25.91 7.43 3.62
CA LEU A 211 -26.09 7.50 2.16
C LEU A 211 -27.35 8.32 1.82
N SER A 212 -27.56 9.43 2.52
CA SER A 212 -28.80 10.22 2.47
C SER A 212 -29.13 10.73 1.06
N GLN A 213 -28.12 11.11 0.28
CA GLN A 213 -28.31 11.58 -1.09
C GLN A 213 -28.69 10.45 -2.03
N GLU A 214 -28.05 9.29 -1.89
CA GLU A 214 -28.35 8.12 -2.71
C GLU A 214 -29.75 7.59 -2.39
N TYR A 215 -30.12 7.50 -1.11
CA TYR A 215 -31.50 7.17 -0.73
C TYR A 215 -32.51 8.16 -1.31
N ARG A 216 -32.22 9.47 -1.27
CA ARG A 216 -33.12 10.50 -1.83
C ARG A 216 -33.25 10.42 -3.35
N ALA A 217 -32.19 9.99 -4.05
CA ALA A 217 -32.20 9.83 -5.49
C ALA A 217 -32.99 8.61 -5.97
N LEU A 218 -33.23 7.64 -5.08
CA LEU A 218 -34.03 6.45 -5.39
C LEU A 218 -35.52 6.75 -5.34
N VAL A 219 -36.15 6.79 -6.52
CA VAL A 219 -37.60 6.99 -6.70
C VAL A 219 -38.34 5.67 -6.54
N ILE A 220 -38.19 5.03 -5.37
CA ILE A 220 -38.87 3.78 -4.99
C ILE A 220 -39.42 3.88 -3.56
N GLU A 221 -40.29 2.96 -3.17
CA GLU A 221 -40.84 2.94 -1.82
C GLU A 221 -39.74 2.65 -0.79
N GLN A 222 -39.69 3.44 0.29
CA GLN A 222 -38.69 3.29 1.35
C GLN A 222 -39.36 3.11 2.71
N LEU A 223 -38.98 2.05 3.41
CA LEU A 223 -39.38 1.75 4.77
C LEU A 223 -38.14 1.79 5.68
N THR A 224 -38.25 2.40 6.85
CA THR A 224 -37.20 2.34 7.88
C THR A 224 -37.68 1.47 9.03
N LEU A 225 -36.87 0.49 9.43
CA LEU A 225 -37.12 -0.40 10.56
C LEU A 225 -35.96 -0.30 11.56
N THR A 226 -36.30 -0.37 12.84
CA THR A 226 -35.30 -0.40 13.91
C THR A 226 -34.67 -1.80 13.98
N PRO A 227 -33.33 -1.92 14.00
CA PRO A 227 -32.65 -3.20 14.22
C PRO A 227 -33.08 -3.84 15.54
N ASP A 228 -33.12 -5.17 15.57
CA ASP A 228 -33.32 -5.92 16.80
C ASP A 228 -32.24 -5.55 17.85
N PRO A 229 -32.57 -5.32 19.13
CA PRO A 229 -31.59 -5.01 20.17
C PRO A 229 -30.49 -6.06 20.34
N GLN A 230 -30.75 -7.32 19.98
CA GLN A 230 -29.77 -8.40 20.00
C GLN A 230 -28.89 -8.44 18.75
N ALA A 231 -29.19 -7.64 17.72
CA ALA A 231 -28.40 -7.57 16.50
C ALA A 231 -27.06 -6.87 16.79
N GLN A 232 -25.98 -7.64 16.74
CA GLN A 232 -24.62 -7.14 16.99
C GLN A 232 -23.66 -7.58 15.90
N HIS A 233 -22.65 -6.74 15.65
CA HIS A 233 -21.56 -7.12 14.76
C HIS A 233 -20.70 -8.19 15.44
N PRO A 234 -20.55 -9.41 14.88
CA PRO A 234 -19.89 -10.54 15.55
C PRO A 234 -18.37 -10.39 15.75
N GLY A 235 -17.79 -9.19 15.55
CA GLY A 235 -16.34 -8.98 15.51
C GLY A 235 -15.65 -9.61 14.28
N LYS A 236 -14.42 -9.17 14.00
CA LYS A 236 -13.65 -9.57 12.79
C LYS A 236 -13.18 -11.03 12.86
N GLN A 237 -12.79 -11.49 14.04
CA GLN A 237 -12.25 -12.83 14.26
C GLN A 237 -13.33 -13.90 14.09
N LEU A 238 -14.48 -13.75 14.78
CA LEU A 238 -15.59 -14.69 14.67
C LEU A 238 -16.17 -14.72 13.24
N ARG A 239 -16.25 -13.58 12.54
CA ARG A 239 -16.65 -13.56 11.12
C ARG A 239 -15.70 -14.39 10.26
N THR A 240 -14.39 -14.29 10.51
CA THR A 240 -13.37 -15.07 9.77
C THR A 240 -13.50 -16.56 10.06
N GLN A 241 -13.76 -16.93 11.31
CA GLN A 241 -13.99 -18.32 11.72
C GLN A 241 -15.26 -18.89 11.07
N ARG A 242 -16.42 -18.23 11.22
CA ARG A 242 -17.69 -18.66 10.63
C ARG A 242 -17.61 -18.82 9.12
N ARG A 243 -16.96 -17.87 8.45
CA ARG A 243 -16.70 -17.93 7.01
C ARG A 243 -15.85 -19.15 6.63
N THR A 244 -14.78 -19.41 7.39
CA THR A 244 -13.91 -20.56 7.11
C THR A 244 -14.69 -21.86 7.29
N GLN A 245 -15.47 -21.98 8.36
CA GLN A 245 -16.34 -23.13 8.60
C GLN A 245 -17.37 -23.34 7.49
N ALA A 246 -18.02 -22.28 7.00
CA ALA A 246 -18.97 -22.37 5.90
C ALA A 246 -18.32 -22.83 4.59
N TRP A 247 -17.08 -22.41 4.34
CA TRP A 247 -16.31 -22.85 3.19
C TRP A 247 -15.83 -24.31 3.32
N ASP A 248 -15.38 -24.71 4.50
CA ASP A 248 -14.99 -26.10 4.78
C ASP A 248 -16.19 -27.05 4.67
N ALA A 249 -17.36 -26.64 5.17
CA ALA A 249 -18.60 -27.39 5.03
C ALA A 249 -19.04 -27.54 3.56
N TYR A 250 -18.85 -26.50 2.73
CA TYR A 250 -19.13 -26.61 1.30
C TYR A 250 -18.21 -27.59 0.57
N LEU A 251 -16.96 -27.71 1.02
CA LEU A 251 -15.96 -28.60 0.43
C LEU A 251 -15.87 -29.97 1.11
N SER A 252 -16.77 -30.31 2.04
CA SER A 252 -16.67 -31.56 2.81
C SER A 252 -16.66 -32.81 1.94
N ASP A 253 -17.46 -32.81 0.88
CA ASP A 253 -17.59 -33.91 -0.09
C ASP A 253 -16.84 -33.61 -1.40
N ALA A 254 -15.96 -32.60 -1.41
CA ALA A 254 -15.19 -32.24 -2.59
C ALA A 254 -14.12 -33.29 -2.91
N THR A 255 -13.93 -33.56 -4.20
CA THR A 255 -12.88 -34.45 -4.69
C THR A 255 -11.81 -33.65 -5.41
N GLU A 256 -10.59 -34.18 -5.44
CA GLU A 256 -9.52 -33.60 -6.25
C GLU A 256 -9.83 -33.81 -7.74
N GLN A 257 -9.77 -32.72 -8.49
CA GLN A 257 -9.93 -32.68 -9.92
C GLN A 257 -8.66 -32.07 -10.54
N SER A 258 -8.33 -32.50 -11.76
CA SER A 258 -7.20 -31.96 -12.51
C SER A 258 -7.64 -31.61 -13.92
N ILE A 259 -7.29 -30.40 -14.37
CA ILE A 259 -7.61 -29.92 -15.71
C ILE A 259 -6.46 -29.09 -16.28
N GLU A 260 -6.27 -29.17 -17.59
CA GLU A 260 -5.30 -28.32 -18.29
C GLU A 260 -5.81 -26.89 -18.38
N LEU A 261 -5.04 -25.96 -17.81
CA LEU A 261 -5.41 -24.55 -17.74
C LEU A 261 -5.40 -23.88 -19.13
N SER A 262 -4.68 -24.45 -20.10
CA SER A 262 -4.70 -24.05 -21.51
C SER A 262 -6.06 -24.22 -22.17
N HIS A 263 -6.90 -25.15 -21.69
CA HIS A 263 -8.21 -25.46 -22.28
C HIS A 263 -9.36 -24.63 -21.69
N LEU A 264 -9.07 -23.77 -20.70
CA LEU A 264 -10.07 -22.97 -20.01
C LEU A 264 -9.89 -21.47 -20.30
N ALA A 265 -11.01 -20.77 -20.47
CA ALA A 265 -11.02 -19.32 -20.37
C ALA A 265 -10.87 -18.93 -18.90
N VAL A 266 -9.81 -18.19 -18.54
CA VAL A 266 -9.58 -17.76 -17.16
C VAL A 266 -9.89 -16.27 -17.05
N ILE A 267 -10.92 -15.91 -16.28
CA ILE A 267 -11.42 -14.53 -16.13
C ILE A 267 -11.32 -14.04 -14.68
N GLY A 268 -11.46 -12.72 -14.48
CA GLY A 268 -11.34 -12.07 -13.18
C GLY A 268 -9.95 -11.45 -12.99
N THR A 269 -9.30 -11.74 -11.86
CA THR A 269 -7.93 -11.30 -11.55
C THR A 269 -7.06 -12.49 -11.13
N PRO A 270 -6.86 -13.50 -12.01
CA PRO A 270 -6.01 -14.64 -11.72
C PRO A 270 -4.55 -14.21 -11.53
N PRO A 271 -3.78 -14.91 -10.68
CA PRO A 271 -2.32 -14.76 -10.68
C PRO A 271 -1.72 -15.16 -12.05
N PRO A 272 -0.51 -14.69 -12.40
CA PRO A 272 0.20 -15.17 -13.58
C PRO A 272 0.38 -16.69 -13.55
N ARG A 273 0.27 -17.36 -14.70
CA ARG A 273 0.44 -18.84 -14.79
C ARG A 273 1.83 -19.31 -14.35
N SER A 274 2.85 -18.46 -14.54
CA SER A 274 4.23 -18.72 -14.08
C SER A 274 4.39 -18.66 -12.56
N ALA A 275 3.45 -18.02 -11.85
CA ALA A 275 3.51 -17.83 -10.41
C ALA A 275 2.74 -18.93 -9.67
N THR A 276 3.14 -20.19 -9.84
CA THR A 276 2.43 -21.38 -9.34
C THR A 276 2.05 -21.29 -7.86
N ASP A 277 2.93 -20.78 -7.00
CA ASP A 277 2.67 -20.56 -5.57
C ASP A 277 1.51 -19.60 -5.28
N ALA A 278 1.26 -18.63 -6.16
CA ALA A 278 0.21 -17.62 -5.97
C ALA A 278 -1.21 -18.16 -6.25
N TRP A 279 -1.28 -19.31 -6.95
CA TRP A 279 -2.52 -20.03 -7.22
C TRP A 279 -2.98 -20.84 -6.01
N ARG A 280 -2.05 -21.37 -5.22
CA ARG A 280 -2.36 -22.23 -4.06
C ARG A 280 -3.36 -21.58 -3.11
N GLY A 281 -4.42 -22.32 -2.77
CA GLY A 281 -5.50 -21.91 -1.89
C GLY A 281 -6.47 -20.88 -2.48
N ARG A 282 -6.32 -20.44 -3.73
CA ARG A 282 -7.28 -19.52 -4.38
C ARG A 282 -8.65 -20.20 -4.51
N GLN A 283 -9.71 -19.43 -4.30
CA GLN A 283 -11.05 -19.88 -4.69
C GLN A 283 -11.21 -19.79 -6.21
N LEU A 284 -11.89 -20.79 -6.76
CA LEU A 284 -12.27 -20.91 -8.17
C LEU A 284 -13.78 -20.82 -8.29
N GLY A 285 -14.27 -20.10 -9.29
CA GLY A 285 -15.60 -20.29 -9.84
C GLY A 285 -15.52 -21.12 -11.12
N LEU A 286 -16.21 -22.25 -11.18
CA LEU A 286 -16.23 -23.13 -12.35
C LEU A 286 -17.52 -22.86 -13.11
N LEU A 287 -17.41 -22.40 -14.35
CA LEU A 287 -18.57 -22.04 -15.17
C LEU A 287 -18.70 -22.92 -16.40
N ASP A 288 -19.93 -23.12 -16.85
CA ASP A 288 -20.26 -23.76 -18.13
C ASP A 288 -20.00 -22.84 -19.34
N ALA A 289 -20.43 -23.28 -20.53
CA ALA A 289 -20.29 -22.52 -21.77
C ALA A 289 -21.18 -21.25 -21.82
N GLN A 290 -22.26 -21.23 -21.03
CA GLN A 290 -23.23 -20.15 -20.94
C GLN A 290 -22.88 -19.16 -19.81
N GLY A 291 -21.85 -19.45 -19.02
CA GLY A 291 -21.42 -18.64 -17.88
C GLY A 291 -22.16 -18.95 -16.57
N ASN A 292 -22.98 -20.00 -16.52
CA ASN A 292 -23.60 -20.44 -15.28
C ASN A 292 -22.57 -21.11 -14.38
N THR A 293 -22.68 -20.89 -13.07
CA THR A 293 -21.79 -21.54 -12.10
C THR A 293 -22.17 -22.99 -11.89
N LEU A 294 -21.23 -23.89 -12.18
CA LEU A 294 -21.29 -25.31 -11.89
C LEU A 294 -20.98 -25.57 -10.42
N ALA A 295 -19.84 -25.04 -9.96
CA ALA A 295 -19.40 -25.15 -8.57
C ALA A 295 -18.37 -24.07 -8.24
N LEU A 296 -18.05 -23.95 -6.95
CA LEU A 296 -16.81 -23.32 -6.51
C LEU A 296 -15.76 -24.39 -6.19
N GLY A 297 -14.50 -24.01 -6.20
CA GLY A 297 -13.40 -24.90 -5.83
C GLY A 297 -12.27 -24.18 -5.11
N GLU A 298 -11.33 -24.96 -4.60
CA GLU A 298 -10.11 -24.50 -3.95
C GLU A 298 -8.89 -25.06 -4.66
N VAL A 299 -7.98 -24.19 -5.11
CA VAL A 299 -6.74 -24.64 -5.74
C VAL A 299 -5.83 -25.33 -4.72
N ILE A 300 -5.42 -26.55 -5.03
CA ILE A 300 -4.37 -27.26 -4.30
C ILE A 300 -3.01 -26.78 -4.81
N GLU A 301 -2.79 -26.89 -6.13
CA GLU A 301 -1.56 -26.46 -6.80
C GLU A 301 -1.76 -26.26 -8.31
N LEU A 302 -0.83 -25.55 -8.94
CA LEU A 302 -0.69 -25.45 -10.39
C LEU A 302 0.68 -26.03 -10.75
N ARG A 303 0.71 -27.14 -11.49
CA ARG A 303 1.94 -27.85 -11.85
C ARG A 303 1.93 -28.17 -13.33
N ASP A 304 2.99 -27.80 -14.04
CA ASP A 304 3.18 -28.12 -15.46
C ASP A 304 1.97 -27.72 -16.36
N GLY A 305 1.31 -26.59 -16.02
CA GLY A 305 0.12 -26.11 -16.73
C GLY A 305 -1.19 -26.83 -16.38
N ARG A 306 -1.15 -27.86 -15.52
CA ARG A 306 -2.32 -28.54 -14.96
C ARG A 306 -2.69 -27.97 -13.60
N LEU A 307 -3.95 -27.57 -13.48
CA LEU A 307 -4.51 -27.06 -12.25
C LEU A 307 -5.12 -28.22 -11.47
N HIS A 308 -4.63 -28.43 -10.25
CA HIS A 308 -5.17 -29.37 -9.28
C HIS A 308 -5.99 -28.61 -8.25
N PHE A 309 -7.24 -29.00 -8.06
CA PHE A 309 -8.17 -28.28 -7.19
C PHE A 309 -9.22 -29.20 -6.59
N LEU A 310 -9.73 -28.83 -5.42
CA LEU A 310 -10.87 -29.45 -4.78
C LEU A 310 -12.15 -28.79 -5.25
N THR A 311 -13.14 -29.58 -5.66
CA THR A 311 -14.50 -29.09 -5.93
C THR A 311 -15.52 -30.20 -5.69
N PRO A 312 -16.78 -29.87 -5.35
CA PRO A 312 -17.86 -30.84 -5.39
C PRO A 312 -18.01 -31.49 -6.77
N ALA A 313 -18.66 -32.64 -6.84
CA ALA A 313 -18.87 -33.36 -8.09
C ALA A 313 -19.50 -32.45 -9.17
N LEU A 314 -18.88 -32.43 -10.36
CA LEU A 314 -19.34 -31.62 -11.49
C LEU A 314 -20.22 -32.47 -12.41
N GLU A 315 -21.40 -31.96 -12.75
CA GLU A 315 -22.30 -32.60 -13.72
C GLU A 315 -21.73 -32.56 -15.15
N GLN A 316 -20.93 -31.54 -15.45
CA GLN A 316 -20.30 -31.33 -16.75
C GLN A 316 -18.94 -30.64 -16.59
N PRO A 317 -18.02 -30.79 -17.56
CA PRO A 317 -16.72 -30.14 -17.49
C PRO A 317 -16.86 -28.61 -17.61
N PRO A 318 -16.08 -27.83 -16.82
CA PRO A 318 -16.11 -26.38 -16.90
C PRO A 318 -15.48 -25.91 -18.21
N ARG A 319 -15.94 -24.75 -18.70
CA ARG A 319 -15.37 -24.05 -19.87
C ARG A 319 -14.66 -22.76 -19.47
N THR A 320 -15.14 -22.11 -18.41
CA THR A 320 -14.57 -20.86 -17.90
C THR A 320 -14.29 -20.98 -16.41
N LEU A 321 -13.19 -20.38 -15.99
CA LEU A 321 -12.72 -20.37 -14.62
C LEU A 321 -12.59 -18.92 -14.12
N VAL A 322 -13.28 -18.61 -13.03
CA VAL A 322 -13.24 -17.29 -12.38
C VAL A 322 -12.27 -17.36 -11.21
N VAL A 323 -11.23 -16.53 -11.21
CA VAL A 323 -10.35 -16.36 -10.05
C VAL A 323 -10.30 -14.90 -9.68
N ARG A 324 -10.51 -14.58 -8.41
CA ARG A 324 -10.28 -13.23 -7.88
C ARG A 324 -9.45 -13.32 -6.61
N ASP A 325 -9.79 -12.55 -5.58
CA ASP A 325 -8.97 -12.35 -4.39
C ASP A 325 -9.39 -13.18 -3.18
N ALA A 326 -10.36 -14.09 -3.26
CA ALA A 326 -10.61 -15.01 -2.15
C ALA A 326 -9.57 -16.15 -2.14
N GLN A 327 -9.01 -16.43 -0.96
CA GLN A 327 -7.97 -17.43 -0.76
C GLN A 327 -7.96 -18.00 0.65
N ARG A 328 -7.75 -19.32 0.76
CA ARG A 328 -7.33 -19.95 2.01
C ARG A 328 -5.88 -19.60 2.30
N ARG A 329 -5.66 -18.92 3.41
CA ARG A 329 -4.33 -18.48 3.86
C ARG A 329 -3.58 -19.65 4.50
N ARG A 330 -2.27 -19.49 4.67
CA ARG A 330 -1.40 -20.47 5.34
C ARG A 330 -1.83 -20.84 6.76
N ASN A 331 -2.55 -19.95 7.45
CA ASN A 331 -3.12 -20.22 8.77
C ASN A 331 -4.45 -21.00 8.72
N GLY A 332 -4.81 -21.58 7.57
CA GLY A 332 -6.04 -22.35 7.34
C GLY A 332 -7.30 -21.52 7.15
N GLN A 333 -7.26 -20.21 7.44
CA GLN A 333 -8.44 -19.34 7.41
C GLN A 333 -8.72 -18.81 6.01
N LEU A 334 -10.00 -18.75 5.66
CA LEU A 334 -10.44 -18.10 4.43
C LEU A 334 -10.31 -16.57 4.58
N GLY A 335 -9.74 -15.91 3.58
CA GLY A 335 -9.54 -14.47 3.59
C GLY A 335 -9.25 -13.89 2.21
N THR A 336 -8.93 -12.60 2.19
CA THR A 336 -8.55 -11.91 0.95
C THR A 336 -7.06 -12.11 0.70
N ALA A 337 -6.73 -12.66 -0.46
CA ALA A 337 -5.40 -12.76 -1.02
C ALA A 337 -4.80 -11.37 -1.23
N ARG A 338 -3.49 -11.25 -1.05
CA ARG A 338 -2.79 -10.06 -1.50
C ARG A 338 -2.79 -10.07 -3.04
N PRO A 339 -2.93 -8.90 -3.69
CA PRO A 339 -2.69 -8.80 -5.13
C PRO A 339 -1.33 -9.41 -5.43
N TYR A 340 -1.27 -10.37 -6.35
CA TYR A 340 0.01 -10.88 -6.79
C TYR A 340 0.74 -9.72 -7.48
N ARG A 341 1.81 -9.25 -6.85
CA ARG A 341 2.76 -8.36 -7.49
C ARG A 341 3.86 -9.28 -8.00
N THR A 342 3.99 -9.39 -9.32
CA THR A 342 5.24 -9.86 -9.91
C THR A 342 6.36 -9.11 -9.20
N PRO A 343 7.44 -9.78 -8.75
CA PRO A 343 8.68 -9.08 -8.43
C PRO A 343 9.07 -8.32 -9.70
N GLN A 344 8.65 -7.07 -9.78
CA GLN A 344 9.05 -6.19 -10.85
C GLN A 344 10.50 -5.86 -10.53
N PRO A 345 11.48 -6.14 -11.42
CA PRO A 345 12.53 -5.15 -11.57
C PRO A 345 11.80 -3.82 -11.72
N ALA A 346 12.12 -2.85 -10.87
CA ALA A 346 11.36 -1.61 -10.77
C ALA A 346 11.16 -0.99 -12.17
N SER A 347 9.98 -1.16 -12.76
CA SER A 347 9.61 -0.53 -14.02
C SER A 347 8.17 -0.03 -13.94
N THR A 348 8.10 1.27 -13.74
CA THR A 348 7.06 2.23 -14.11
C THR A 348 6.27 1.86 -15.37
N ILE A 349 4.94 1.76 -15.29
CA ILE A 349 4.03 2.33 -16.31
C ILE A 349 2.75 2.83 -15.62
N GLU A 350 2.54 4.15 -15.68
CA GLU A 350 1.25 4.86 -15.54
C GLU A 350 0.72 5.19 -16.97
N PRO A 351 -0.57 5.54 -17.15
CA PRO A 351 -1.23 5.62 -18.47
C PRO A 351 -0.58 6.66 -19.41
N ALA A 352 -0.69 6.38 -20.72
CA ALA A 352 0.06 7.00 -21.80
C ALA A 352 0.09 8.54 -21.81
N MET A 353 1.26 9.09 -21.51
CA MET A 353 1.99 10.02 -22.39
C MET A 353 3.44 9.59 -22.38
N VAL A 354 3.99 9.27 -23.55
CA VAL A 354 5.41 8.91 -23.71
C VAL A 354 6.25 10.13 -23.36
N LEU A 355 6.82 10.15 -22.15
CA LEU A 355 8.00 10.95 -21.85
C LEU A 355 9.24 10.15 -22.29
N PRO A 356 10.25 10.79 -22.90
CA PRO A 356 11.43 10.08 -23.38
C PRO A 356 12.15 9.38 -22.22
N PRO A 357 12.73 8.18 -22.44
CA PRO A 357 13.50 7.51 -21.41
C PRO A 357 14.71 8.37 -21.04
N LEU A 358 14.87 8.67 -19.75
CA LEU A 358 16.05 9.34 -19.22
C LEU A 358 17.25 8.39 -19.26
N ASP A 359 18.34 8.86 -19.85
CA ASP A 359 19.54 8.12 -20.21
C ASP A 359 20.09 7.19 -19.13
N ALA A 360 20.69 6.07 -19.59
CA ALA A 360 21.50 5.16 -18.78
C ALA A 360 22.71 5.83 -18.08
N GLN A 361 22.95 7.12 -18.35
CA GLN A 361 24.10 7.91 -17.88
C GLN A 361 23.98 8.41 -16.43
N SER A 362 22.79 8.46 -15.83
CA SER A 362 22.59 8.98 -14.45
C SER A 362 23.02 8.00 -13.34
N GLY A 363 23.20 6.72 -13.66
CA GLY A 363 23.53 5.63 -12.72
C GLY A 363 22.49 5.36 -11.61
N PRO A 364 22.87 4.65 -10.53
CA PRO A 364 21.93 4.24 -9.47
C PRO A 364 21.36 5.47 -8.75
N ARG A 365 20.13 5.33 -8.22
CA ARG A 365 19.44 6.38 -7.44
C ARG A 365 19.30 5.99 -5.97
N PRO A 366 20.34 6.21 -5.16
CA PRO A 366 20.30 5.95 -3.73
C PRO A 366 19.08 6.59 -3.08
N THR A 367 18.31 5.78 -2.36
CA THR A 367 17.17 6.22 -1.56
C THR A 367 17.34 5.71 -0.14
N VAL A 368 17.37 6.61 0.83
CA VAL A 368 17.60 6.28 2.24
C VAL A 368 16.39 6.71 3.08
N ARG A 369 16.00 5.86 4.04
CA ARG A 369 14.91 6.14 4.97
C ARG A 369 15.45 6.59 6.33
N LEU A 370 15.05 7.79 6.76
CA LEU A 370 15.48 8.44 7.99
C LEU A 370 14.26 8.68 8.89
N ASN A 371 13.94 7.75 9.79
CA ASN A 371 12.71 7.79 10.59
C ASN A 371 11.46 8.04 9.70
N ASP A 372 10.87 9.24 9.77
CA ASP A 372 9.72 9.68 8.97
C ASP A 372 10.08 10.43 7.68
N CYS A 373 11.35 10.49 7.31
CA CYS A 373 11.85 11.13 6.10
C CYS A 373 12.36 10.11 5.08
N ILE A 374 12.28 10.47 3.80
CA ILE A 374 12.87 9.71 2.69
C ILE A 374 13.77 10.66 1.92
N ALA A 375 15.06 10.35 1.83
CA ALA A 375 16.05 11.10 1.07
C ALA A 375 16.36 10.35 -0.23
N THR A 376 16.27 11.01 -1.38
CA THR A 376 16.47 10.40 -2.71
C THR A 376 17.39 11.28 -3.55
N LEU A 377 18.48 10.71 -4.06
CA LEU A 377 19.34 11.40 -5.02
C LEU A 377 18.69 11.34 -6.41
N MET A 378 18.12 12.46 -6.84
CA MET A 378 17.15 12.47 -7.95
C MET A 378 17.80 12.17 -9.29
N ASN A 379 18.99 12.71 -9.51
CA ASN A 379 19.74 12.55 -10.75
C ASN A 379 20.75 11.39 -10.70
N GLY A 380 20.66 10.54 -9.66
CA GLY A 380 21.55 9.41 -9.46
C GLY A 380 22.99 9.83 -9.14
N ALA A 381 23.90 8.85 -9.06
CA ALA A 381 25.26 9.07 -8.60
C ALA A 381 26.16 9.86 -9.58
N TYR A 382 25.78 9.97 -10.86
CA TYR A 382 26.56 10.65 -11.93
C TYR A 382 25.93 11.96 -12.42
N GLY A 383 24.67 12.20 -12.05
CA GLY A 383 23.96 13.37 -12.48
C GLY A 383 24.22 14.58 -11.59
N ASP A 384 23.71 15.71 -12.04
CA ASP A 384 23.82 16.99 -11.36
C ASP A 384 23.26 16.90 -9.92
N PRO A 385 23.97 17.43 -8.91
CA PRO A 385 23.59 17.27 -7.50
C PRO A 385 22.17 17.76 -7.19
N LEU A 386 21.36 16.85 -6.67
CA LEU A 386 19.98 17.12 -6.28
C LEU A 386 19.47 16.01 -5.33
N LEU A 387 19.54 16.28 -4.02
CA LEU A 387 18.98 15.39 -3.00
C LEU A 387 17.58 15.89 -2.60
N HIS A 388 16.56 15.09 -2.88
CA HIS A 388 15.19 15.34 -2.43
C HIS A 388 14.91 14.66 -1.09
N LEU A 389 14.64 15.45 -0.06
CA LEU A 389 14.20 14.95 1.24
C LEU A 389 12.70 15.21 1.45
N ARG A 390 11.92 14.13 1.48
CA ARG A 390 10.47 14.16 1.70
C ARG A 390 10.12 13.79 3.14
N ILE A 391 9.36 14.66 3.82
CA ILE A 391 8.82 14.39 5.14
C ILE A 391 7.48 13.65 4.97
N ARG A 392 7.36 12.38 5.40
CA ARG A 392 6.24 11.50 5.00
C ARG A 392 4.87 11.93 5.51
N HIS A 393 4.82 12.49 6.72
CA HIS A 393 3.57 12.92 7.37
C HIS A 393 3.21 14.37 7.08
N GLN A 394 4.00 15.06 6.26
CA GLN A 394 3.75 16.42 5.84
C GLN A 394 3.72 16.49 4.32
N LYS A 395 2.94 17.42 3.75
CA LYS A 395 3.03 17.75 2.33
C LYS A 395 4.22 18.68 2.08
N ARG A 396 5.40 18.30 2.59
CA ARG A 396 6.59 19.16 2.67
C ARG A 396 7.82 18.42 2.17
N SER A 397 8.60 19.12 1.35
CA SER A 397 9.86 18.66 0.80
C SER A 397 10.97 19.68 1.04
N LEU A 398 12.18 19.18 1.28
CA LEU A 398 13.41 19.95 1.30
C LEU A 398 14.28 19.48 0.13
N LEU A 399 15.02 20.39 -0.49
CA LEU A 399 16.00 20.07 -1.54
C LEU A 399 17.40 20.47 -1.07
N PHE A 400 18.39 19.61 -1.29
CA PHE A 400 19.80 19.96 -1.17
C PHE A 400 20.41 19.94 -2.57
N ASP A 401 20.97 21.10 -2.94
CA ASP A 401 21.21 21.54 -4.30
C ASP A 401 19.96 21.49 -5.20
N LEU A 402 20.13 22.08 -6.38
CA LEU A 402 19.10 22.25 -7.37
C LEU A 402 19.70 22.11 -8.77
N GLY A 403 20.36 20.98 -9.02
CA GLY A 403 20.79 20.56 -10.35
C GLY A 403 19.63 20.27 -11.30
N ASP A 404 19.85 19.46 -12.34
CA ASP A 404 18.85 19.18 -13.38
C ASP A 404 17.48 18.77 -12.77
N PRO A 405 16.42 19.58 -12.97
CA PRO A 405 15.11 19.33 -12.40
C PRO A 405 14.26 18.38 -13.26
N GLY A 406 14.78 17.81 -14.35
CA GLY A 406 14.02 17.02 -15.33
C GLY A 406 13.19 15.87 -14.75
N ARG A 407 13.51 15.42 -13.53
CA ARG A 407 12.79 14.37 -12.79
C ARG A 407 11.79 14.91 -11.75
N LEU A 408 11.73 16.22 -11.52
CA LEU A 408 10.85 16.88 -10.56
C LEU A 408 9.57 17.40 -11.22
N THR A 409 8.42 17.03 -10.65
CA THR A 409 7.11 17.50 -11.15
C THR A 409 6.79 18.92 -10.65
N SER A 410 6.01 19.70 -11.42
CA SER A 410 5.51 21.01 -10.96
C SER A 410 4.73 20.92 -9.64
N ARG A 411 3.99 19.82 -9.42
CA ARG A 411 3.30 19.56 -8.15
C ARG A 411 4.26 19.47 -6.97
N LEU A 412 5.46 18.93 -7.17
CA LEU A 412 6.48 18.88 -6.13
C LEU A 412 7.01 20.27 -5.80
N ALA A 413 7.20 21.15 -6.79
CA ALA A 413 7.66 22.53 -6.58
C ALA A 413 6.79 23.26 -5.55
N HIS A 414 5.46 23.07 -5.59
CA HIS A 414 4.54 23.68 -4.61
C HIS A 414 4.72 23.15 -3.17
N GLN A 415 5.29 21.96 -2.99
CA GLN A 415 5.52 21.32 -1.69
C GLN A 415 6.92 21.59 -1.14
N VAL A 416 7.84 22.09 -1.97
CA VAL A 416 9.19 22.44 -1.52
C VAL A 416 9.07 23.67 -0.62
N SER A 417 9.54 23.61 0.62
CA SER A 417 9.51 24.77 1.52
C SER A 417 10.89 25.43 1.63
N ASP A 418 11.94 24.63 1.54
CA ASP A 418 13.31 25.02 1.79
C ASP A 418 14.24 24.36 0.76
N VAL A 419 15.19 25.14 0.24
CA VAL A 419 16.25 24.70 -0.67
C VAL A 419 17.60 25.09 -0.07
N PHE A 420 18.51 24.15 0.03
CA PHE A 420 19.85 24.31 0.59
C PHE A 420 20.87 24.16 -0.53
N ILE A 421 21.45 25.26 -0.99
CA ILE A 421 22.41 25.32 -2.08
C ILE A 421 23.82 25.31 -1.51
N SER A 422 24.60 24.29 -1.85
CA SER A 422 26.00 24.16 -1.43
C SER A 422 26.84 25.32 -1.97
N HIS A 423 26.71 25.60 -3.27
CA HIS A 423 27.35 26.71 -3.98
C HIS A 423 26.69 26.98 -5.35
N ALA A 424 27.11 28.05 -6.03
CA ALA A 424 26.41 28.61 -7.19
C ALA A 424 26.97 28.17 -8.56
N HIS A 425 27.54 26.97 -8.67
CA HIS A 425 27.82 26.38 -9.98
C HIS A 425 26.52 25.96 -10.69
N ILE A 426 26.56 25.95 -12.02
CA ILE A 426 25.35 25.77 -12.86
C ILE A 426 24.65 24.42 -12.62
N ASP A 427 25.41 23.36 -12.33
CA ASP A 427 24.90 22.03 -12.00
C ASP A 427 24.35 21.93 -10.56
N HIS A 428 24.49 22.96 -9.73
CA HIS A 428 23.88 23.05 -8.40
C HIS A 428 22.71 24.03 -8.32
N ILE A 429 22.58 24.98 -9.25
CA ILE A 429 21.49 25.97 -9.26
C ILE A 429 20.64 25.98 -10.53
N GLY A 430 20.99 25.19 -11.55
CA GLY A 430 20.35 25.21 -12.87
C GLY A 430 18.85 24.92 -12.83
N GLY A 431 18.39 24.12 -11.87
CA GLY A 431 16.99 23.84 -11.62
C GLY A 431 16.20 25.00 -11.01
N PHE A 432 16.83 26.13 -10.68
CA PHE A 432 16.13 27.31 -10.15
C PHE A 432 15.07 27.86 -11.09
N LEU A 433 15.34 27.89 -12.41
CA LEU A 433 14.37 28.38 -13.40
C LEU A 433 13.11 27.50 -13.45
N TRP A 434 13.25 26.20 -13.25
CA TRP A 434 12.11 25.29 -13.09
C TRP A 434 11.29 25.63 -11.85
N LEU A 435 11.93 25.87 -10.71
CA LEU A 435 11.25 26.21 -9.47
C LEU A 435 10.55 27.57 -9.58
N LEU A 436 11.24 28.56 -10.15
CA LEU A 436 10.75 29.90 -10.44
C LEU A 436 9.47 29.86 -11.28
N ARG A 437 9.51 29.17 -12.42
CA ARG A 437 8.34 29.01 -13.30
C ARG A 437 7.21 28.25 -12.62
N SER A 438 7.53 27.20 -11.87
CA SER A 438 6.54 26.32 -11.25
C SER A 438 5.85 26.96 -10.05
N ARG A 439 6.32 28.11 -9.53
CA ARG A 439 5.72 28.81 -8.39
C ARG A 439 5.03 30.12 -8.74
N ILE A 440 4.74 30.37 -10.00
CA ILE A 440 3.86 31.48 -10.38
C ILE A 440 2.46 31.16 -9.87
N GLY A 441 1.92 32.00 -8.98
CA GLY A 441 0.64 31.76 -8.32
C GLY A 441 0.63 32.20 -6.85
N ASP A 442 -0.41 31.78 -6.13
CA ASP A 442 -0.57 32.06 -4.71
C ASP A 442 0.12 30.96 -3.87
N PHE A 443 1.41 31.14 -3.64
CA PHE A 443 2.24 30.25 -2.84
C PHE A 443 3.05 31.02 -1.80
N PRO A 444 3.27 30.45 -0.60
CA PRO A 444 4.18 31.03 0.37
C PRO A 444 5.61 31.10 -0.20
N ALA A 445 6.38 32.06 0.31
CA ALA A 445 7.77 32.23 -0.11
C ALA A 445 8.59 30.96 0.18
N CYS A 446 9.36 30.51 -0.81
CA CYS A 446 10.30 29.42 -0.63
C CYS A 446 11.58 29.95 0.00
N ARG A 447 12.09 29.29 1.04
CA ARG A 447 13.34 29.70 1.67
C ARG A 447 14.53 29.05 0.95
N PHE A 448 15.56 29.83 0.69
CA PHE A 448 16.83 29.39 0.14
C PHE A 448 17.92 29.64 1.17
N TYR A 449 18.86 28.70 1.29
CA TYR A 449 20.04 28.84 2.13
C TYR A 449 21.27 28.53 1.30
N GLY A 450 22.34 29.29 1.43
CA GLY A 450 23.59 28.99 0.72
C GLY A 450 24.75 29.90 1.09
N PRO A 451 25.86 29.84 0.35
CA PRO A 451 27.04 30.65 0.63
C PRO A 451 26.84 32.12 0.22
N PRO A 452 27.78 33.01 0.61
CA PRO A 452 27.80 34.39 0.15
C PRO A 452 27.67 34.53 -1.37
N GLY A 453 26.81 35.45 -1.83
CA GLY A 453 26.60 35.75 -3.24
C GLY A 453 25.44 35.00 -3.90
N LEU A 454 24.87 33.96 -3.25
CA LEU A 454 23.72 33.22 -3.79
C LEU A 454 22.55 34.15 -4.17
N ALA A 455 22.25 35.17 -3.36
CA ALA A 455 21.13 36.06 -3.61
C ALA A 455 21.28 36.83 -4.92
N GLU A 456 22.49 37.28 -5.24
CA GLU A 456 22.78 37.99 -6.50
C GLU A 456 22.72 37.08 -7.71
N HIS A 457 23.21 35.84 -7.60
CA HIS A 457 23.10 34.85 -8.68
C HIS A 457 21.64 34.55 -9.02
N LEU A 458 20.81 34.27 -8.01
CA LEU A 458 19.38 34.02 -8.21
C LEU A 458 18.65 35.26 -8.74
N ALA A 459 18.96 36.45 -8.22
CA ALA A 459 18.40 37.69 -8.73
C ALA A 459 18.79 37.93 -10.19
N GLY A 460 20.03 37.61 -10.59
CA GLY A 460 20.49 37.65 -11.98
C GLY A 460 19.66 36.75 -12.90
N LEU A 461 19.41 35.50 -12.49
CA LEU A 461 18.55 34.57 -13.23
C LEU A 461 17.12 35.08 -13.38
N VAL A 462 16.57 35.70 -12.33
CA VAL A 462 15.22 36.32 -12.39
C VAL A 462 15.18 37.53 -13.32
N ARG A 463 16.22 38.38 -13.30
CA ARG A 463 16.31 39.58 -14.16
C ARG A 463 16.40 39.26 -15.65
N GLY A 464 16.82 38.05 -16.01
CA GLY A 464 16.84 37.59 -17.41
C GLY A 464 15.46 37.38 -18.04
N VAL A 465 14.37 37.49 -17.27
CA VAL A 465 12.99 37.28 -17.72
C VAL A 465 12.19 38.58 -17.63
N LEU A 466 11.34 38.85 -18.62
CA LEU A 466 10.38 39.96 -18.60
C LEU A 466 9.16 39.61 -17.74
N TRP A 467 8.85 40.44 -16.74
CA TRP A 467 7.80 40.21 -15.74
C TRP A 467 6.62 41.22 -15.85
N ASP A 468 5.98 41.30 -17.01
CA ASP A 468 4.88 42.24 -17.29
C ASP A 468 3.48 41.74 -16.85
N ARG A 469 3.34 40.44 -16.52
CA ARG A 469 2.02 39.78 -16.35
C ARG A 469 1.79 39.06 -15.03
N VAL A 470 2.75 39.08 -14.09
CA VAL A 470 2.64 38.30 -12.85
C VAL A 470 1.93 39.02 -11.71
N ALA A 471 1.91 40.36 -11.70
CA ALA A 471 1.28 41.18 -10.68
C ALA A 471 1.50 40.65 -9.23
N ASP A 472 0.43 40.38 -8.49
CA ASP A 472 0.43 39.86 -7.12
C ASP A 472 0.85 38.38 -7.00
N ARG A 473 0.82 37.64 -8.12
CA ARG A 473 1.17 36.21 -8.25
C ARG A 473 2.64 35.96 -8.56
N ALA A 474 3.47 37.00 -8.46
CA ALA A 474 4.91 36.88 -8.65
C ALA A 474 5.51 35.89 -7.63
N PRO A 475 6.30 34.89 -8.07
CA PRO A 475 6.98 33.96 -7.17
C PRO A 475 7.94 34.72 -6.23
N ARG A 476 8.00 34.26 -4.97
CA ARG A 476 8.75 34.90 -3.88
C ARG A 476 9.72 33.91 -3.25
N PHE A 477 10.93 34.38 -2.97
CA PHE A 477 12.00 33.60 -2.37
C PHE A 477 12.65 34.38 -1.23
N GLU A 478 12.78 33.74 -0.07
CA GLU A 478 13.55 34.28 1.06
C GLU A 478 14.94 33.63 1.05
N ILE A 479 15.96 34.39 0.66
CA ILE A 479 17.32 33.87 0.48
C ILE A 479 18.15 34.21 1.72
N GLN A 480 18.88 33.23 2.24
CA GLN A 480 19.65 33.34 3.47
C GLN A 480 21.09 32.88 3.21
N GLU A 481 22.02 33.81 3.19
CA GLU A 481 23.43 33.54 2.96
C GLU A 481 24.16 33.35 4.29
N LEU A 482 24.92 32.27 4.44
CA LEU A 482 25.75 32.04 5.63
C LEU A 482 27.09 32.78 5.49
N HIS A 483 27.26 33.85 6.25
CA HIS A 483 28.48 34.64 6.37
C HIS A 483 29.09 34.39 7.76
N GLY A 484 29.92 33.35 7.88
CA GLY A 484 30.49 32.95 9.17
C GLY A 484 29.40 32.47 10.13
N ASP A 485 29.16 33.22 11.21
CA ASP A 485 28.14 32.95 12.23
C ASP A 485 26.84 33.74 12.02
N THR A 486 26.69 34.40 10.87
CA THR A 486 25.57 35.32 10.61
C THR A 486 24.88 34.96 9.29
N LEU A 487 23.55 34.91 9.30
CA LEU A 487 22.72 34.80 8.11
C LEU A 487 22.31 36.18 7.61
N LYS A 488 22.86 36.58 6.46
CA LYS A 488 22.35 37.73 5.71
C LYS A 488 21.12 37.29 4.94
N ARG A 489 20.03 38.03 5.05
CA ARG A 489 18.72 37.62 4.54
C ARG A 489 18.27 38.60 3.46
N TYR A 490 17.61 38.07 2.44
CA TYR A 490 17.10 38.83 1.30
C TYR A 490 15.73 38.30 0.89
N LEU A 491 14.88 39.19 0.39
CA LEU A 491 13.63 38.86 -0.28
C LEU A 491 13.80 39.11 -1.78
N LEU A 492 13.60 38.05 -2.56
CA LEU A 492 13.58 38.08 -4.01
C LEU A 492 12.15 37.81 -4.49
N THR A 493 11.52 38.84 -5.06
CA THR A 493 10.22 38.74 -5.73
C THR A 493 10.44 38.96 -7.22
N ALA A 494 9.91 38.07 -8.05
CA ALA A 494 10.02 38.22 -9.50
C ALA A 494 9.44 39.56 -9.98
N GLY A 495 10.19 40.27 -10.83
CA GLY A 495 9.83 41.61 -11.30
C GLY A 495 10.13 42.75 -10.33
N GLN A 496 10.75 42.48 -9.16
CA GLN A 496 11.13 43.50 -8.17
C GLN A 496 12.64 43.47 -7.90
N ALA A 497 13.14 44.57 -7.33
CA ALA A 497 14.53 44.64 -6.86
C ALA A 497 14.74 43.72 -5.64
N LEU A 498 15.93 43.14 -5.54
CA LEU A 498 16.33 42.34 -4.39
C LEU A 498 16.31 43.22 -3.13
N THR A 499 15.59 42.79 -2.10
CA THR A 499 15.42 43.58 -0.87
C THR A 499 16.17 42.92 0.28
N ALA A 500 17.02 43.66 0.98
CA ALA A 500 17.69 43.17 2.18
C ALA A 500 16.71 43.09 3.36
N LEU A 501 16.76 41.97 4.09
CA LEU A 501 16.04 41.75 5.34
C LEU A 501 17.03 41.82 6.52
N PRO A 502 16.56 42.06 7.77
CA PRO A 502 17.45 42.11 8.93
C PRO A 502 18.30 40.84 9.03
N ALA A 503 19.58 40.91 9.40
CA ALA A 503 20.38 39.69 9.58
C ALA A 503 19.91 38.87 10.80
N ARG A 504 20.30 37.60 10.85
CA ARG A 504 20.03 36.67 11.96
C ARG A 504 21.32 35.97 12.39
N PRO A 505 21.58 35.74 13.70
CA PRO A 505 22.69 34.89 14.12
C PRO A 505 22.45 33.42 13.72
N ALA A 506 23.51 32.75 13.27
CA ALA A 506 23.60 31.32 12.96
C ALA A 506 24.72 30.67 13.78
N ARG A 507 24.56 30.73 15.10
CA ARG A 507 25.43 30.03 16.06
C ARG A 507 25.52 28.55 15.70
N ASP A 508 26.72 27.98 15.80
CA ASP A 508 27.02 26.60 15.43
C ASP A 508 26.59 26.19 14.01
N GLY A 509 26.47 27.17 13.11
CA GLY A 509 26.06 26.96 11.72
C GLY A 509 24.59 26.58 11.56
N VAL A 510 23.71 26.86 12.53
CA VAL A 510 22.28 26.52 12.45
C VAL A 510 21.56 27.41 11.43
N LEU A 511 21.21 26.83 10.28
CA LEU A 511 20.49 27.49 9.19
C LEU A 511 18.98 27.52 9.41
N LEU A 512 18.43 26.43 9.94
CA LEU A 512 17.01 26.30 10.20
C LEU A 512 16.81 25.49 11.47
N GLU A 513 15.98 25.97 12.38
CA GLU A 513 15.61 25.25 13.59
C GLU A 513 14.11 25.29 13.75
N GLU A 514 13.50 24.12 13.77
CA GLU A 514 12.06 23.93 13.93
C GLU A 514 11.78 22.87 15.00
N ARG A 515 10.49 22.71 15.35
CA ARG A 515 10.06 21.78 16.40
C ARG A 515 10.36 20.31 16.12
N GLU A 516 10.61 19.94 14.86
CA GLU A 516 10.71 18.53 14.45
C GLU A 516 12.09 18.18 13.91
N PHE A 517 12.87 19.16 13.49
CA PHE A 517 14.22 18.97 12.96
C PHE A 517 14.98 20.30 13.00
N ARG A 518 16.29 20.20 12.86
CA ARG A 518 17.17 21.34 12.56
C ARG A 518 18.07 21.02 11.38
N VAL A 519 18.49 22.05 10.65
CA VAL A 519 19.50 21.97 9.59
C VAL A 519 20.67 22.86 9.97
N ARG A 520 21.84 22.25 10.03
CA ARG A 520 23.12 22.92 10.26
C ARG A 520 23.98 22.90 9.02
N ALA A 521 24.93 23.81 8.93
CA ALA A 521 25.94 23.80 7.89
C ALA A 521 27.34 24.10 8.43
N THR A 522 28.35 23.71 7.66
CA THR A 522 29.72 24.19 7.79
C THR A 522 30.22 24.63 6.42
N THR A 523 31.07 25.65 6.40
CA THR A 523 31.69 26.13 5.16
C THR A 523 32.98 25.35 4.92
N LEU A 524 33.08 24.77 3.72
CA LEU A 524 34.22 24.07 3.16
C LEU A 524 34.79 24.89 1.99
N ASP A 525 35.95 24.48 1.52
CA ASP A 525 36.67 25.14 0.41
C ASP A 525 36.73 24.25 -0.84
N HIS A 526 36.37 24.83 -1.99
CA HIS A 526 36.47 24.26 -3.35
C HIS A 526 37.19 25.25 -4.29
N GLY A 527 38.05 26.11 -3.76
CA GLY A 527 38.46 27.36 -4.41
C GLY A 527 37.39 28.47 -4.35
N THR A 528 36.17 28.14 -3.95
CA THR A 528 35.12 29.05 -3.50
C THR A 528 34.44 28.49 -2.24
N PRO A 529 33.71 29.31 -1.45
CA PRO A 529 32.98 28.82 -0.29
C PRO A 529 31.86 27.86 -0.68
N VAL A 530 31.89 26.64 -0.15
CA VAL A 530 30.87 25.60 -0.34
C VAL A 530 30.27 25.20 1.01
N LEU A 531 28.96 25.05 1.08
CA LEU A 531 28.30 24.58 2.31
C LEU A 531 28.04 23.07 2.26
N ALA A 532 28.51 22.37 3.31
CA ALA A 532 28.02 21.04 3.64
C ALA A 532 26.90 21.15 4.68
N PHE A 533 25.87 20.30 4.58
CA PHE A 533 24.66 20.39 5.40
C PHE A 533 24.47 19.14 6.26
N ALA A 534 24.00 19.32 7.48
CA ALA A 534 23.51 18.26 8.35
C ALA A 534 22.00 18.45 8.62
N PHE A 535 21.20 17.50 8.17
CA PHE A 535 19.79 17.36 8.55
C PHE A 535 19.69 16.51 9.81
N GLU A 536 19.19 17.12 10.88
CA GLU A 536 19.10 16.50 12.19
C GLU A 536 17.64 16.47 12.66
N PRO A 537 16.92 15.36 12.45
CA PRO A 537 15.57 15.22 12.98
C PRO A 537 15.63 15.20 14.51
N GLN A 538 14.56 15.68 15.16
CA GLN A 538 14.44 15.51 16.59
C GLN A 538 14.13 14.06 16.95
N THR A 539 14.63 13.64 18.10
CA THR A 539 14.34 12.33 18.67
C THR A 539 12.83 12.15 18.87
N GLN A 540 12.28 11.05 18.36
CA GLN A 540 10.84 10.81 18.41
C GLN A 540 10.46 9.88 19.56
N LEU A 541 9.41 10.25 20.30
CA LEU A 541 8.74 9.35 21.23
C LEU A 541 7.70 8.54 20.47
N LYS A 542 7.93 7.23 20.36
CA LYS A 542 7.00 6.27 19.75
C LYS A 542 6.27 5.47 20.81
N VAL A 543 5.10 4.97 20.44
CA VAL A 543 4.21 4.20 21.33
C VAL A 543 4.44 2.71 21.08
N ARG A 544 4.67 1.95 22.15
CA ARG A 544 4.74 0.49 22.15
C ARG A 544 3.32 -0.07 21.99
N LYS A 545 2.88 -0.26 20.74
CA LYS A 545 1.50 -0.70 20.45
C LYS A 545 1.11 -1.99 21.16
N GLU A 546 2.03 -2.95 21.23
CA GLU A 546 1.83 -4.22 21.95
C GLU A 546 1.60 -4.01 23.45
N ARG A 547 2.32 -3.07 24.07
CA ARG A 547 2.12 -2.73 25.50
C ARG A 547 0.81 -1.98 25.71
N LEU A 548 0.42 -1.13 24.77
CA LEU A 548 -0.87 -0.44 24.79
C LEU A 548 -2.03 -1.46 24.78
N GLU A 549 -1.94 -2.45 23.87
CA GLU A 549 -2.91 -3.55 23.77
C GLU A 549 -2.91 -4.44 25.02
N ALA A 550 -1.73 -4.76 25.56
CA ALA A 550 -1.60 -5.56 26.79
C ALA A 550 -2.20 -4.88 28.04
N HIS A 551 -2.25 -3.55 28.07
CA HIS A 551 -2.90 -2.79 29.15
C HIS A 551 -4.39 -2.52 28.86
N GLY A 552 -4.96 -3.09 27.78
CA GLY A 552 -6.36 -2.87 27.40
C GLY A 552 -6.68 -1.43 26.98
N LEU A 553 -5.66 -0.63 26.62
CA LEU A 553 -5.83 0.77 26.26
C LEU A 553 -5.94 0.94 24.75
N ALA A 554 -6.95 1.69 24.30
CA ALA A 554 -7.11 2.04 22.90
C ALA A 554 -6.24 3.27 22.52
N PRO A 555 -5.64 3.29 21.31
CA PRO A 555 -4.89 4.46 20.84
C PRO A 555 -5.82 5.66 20.63
N GLY A 556 -5.42 6.84 21.10
CA GLY A 556 -6.22 8.06 20.99
C GLY A 556 -5.44 9.35 21.28
N PRO A 557 -6.12 10.51 21.28
CA PRO A 557 -5.50 11.84 21.45
C PRO A 557 -4.68 12.00 22.74
N TRP A 558 -5.06 11.30 23.81
CA TRP A 558 -4.35 11.28 25.10
C TRP A 558 -2.87 10.84 24.98
N LEU A 559 -2.52 10.02 23.97
CA LEU A 559 -1.12 9.66 23.70
C LEU A 559 -0.29 10.86 23.23
N GLY A 560 -0.92 11.83 22.56
CA GLY A 560 -0.29 13.09 22.19
C GLY A 560 0.01 13.95 23.42
N GLU A 561 -0.94 14.00 24.35
CA GLU A 561 -0.79 14.67 25.65
C GLU A 561 0.32 14.01 26.49
N LEU A 562 0.35 12.68 26.57
CA LEU A 562 1.40 11.93 27.25
C LEU A 562 2.78 12.29 26.68
N LYS A 563 2.95 12.26 25.36
CA LYS A 563 4.21 12.66 24.71
C LYS A 563 4.56 14.13 24.98
N HIS A 564 3.58 15.00 25.10
CA HIS A 564 3.81 16.41 25.42
C HIS A 564 4.35 16.58 26.84
N HIS A 565 3.71 15.97 27.85
CA HIS A 565 4.18 16.01 29.24
C HIS A 565 5.58 15.41 29.39
N VAL A 566 5.87 14.29 28.73
CA VAL A 566 7.21 13.67 28.74
C VAL A 566 8.26 14.60 28.14
N ARG A 567 7.95 15.31 27.05
CA ARG A 567 8.86 16.30 26.44
C ARG A 567 9.06 17.55 27.30
N ALA A 568 8.04 17.95 28.05
CA ALA A 568 8.08 19.10 28.94
C ALA A 568 8.81 18.81 30.27
N GLY A 569 9.21 17.56 30.52
CA GLY A 569 9.84 17.17 31.79
C GLY A 569 8.85 17.07 32.96
N ASN A 570 7.55 16.97 32.68
CA ASN A 570 6.47 16.95 33.68
C ASN A 570 6.25 15.53 34.24
N SER A 571 7.32 14.88 34.72
CA SER A 571 7.34 13.47 35.13
C SER A 571 6.40 13.15 36.31
N ASP A 572 6.27 14.11 37.24
CA ASP A 572 5.45 13.97 38.46
C ASP A 572 3.94 14.22 38.23
N THR A 573 3.57 14.67 37.03
CA THR A 573 2.16 14.91 36.70
C THR A 573 1.44 13.58 36.53
N ARG A 574 0.15 13.54 36.89
CA ARG A 574 -0.72 12.38 36.67
C ARG A 574 -1.69 12.65 35.52
N MET A 575 -2.00 11.59 34.77
CA MET A 575 -2.90 11.65 33.61
C MET A 575 -4.00 10.62 33.76
N THR A 576 -5.23 11.02 33.41
CA THR A 576 -6.37 10.12 33.32
C THR A 576 -6.37 9.41 31.98
N LEU A 577 -6.42 8.08 32.01
CA LEU A 577 -6.42 7.19 30.87
C LEU A 577 -7.86 6.95 30.34
N PRO A 578 -8.03 6.48 29.09
CA PRO A 578 -9.36 6.19 28.52
C PRO A 578 -10.20 5.16 29.28
N ASN A 579 -9.56 4.30 30.09
CA ASN A 579 -10.23 3.33 30.96
C ASN A 579 -10.70 3.95 32.30
N GLY A 580 -10.46 5.25 32.51
CA GLY A 580 -10.81 5.97 33.75
C GLY A 580 -9.75 5.91 34.84
N GLU A 581 -8.66 5.17 34.65
CA GLU A 581 -7.58 5.09 35.63
C GLU A 581 -6.65 6.31 35.55
N THR A 582 -6.08 6.71 36.69
CA THR A 582 -5.12 7.83 36.74
C THR A 582 -3.73 7.29 37.07
N ALA A 583 -2.77 7.48 36.16
CA ALA A 583 -1.40 7.01 36.32
C ALA A 583 -0.37 8.17 36.18
N PRO A 584 0.79 8.09 36.86
CA PRO A 584 1.84 9.09 36.70
C PRO A 584 2.46 9.01 35.30
N ILE A 585 2.81 10.17 34.75
CA ILE A 585 3.38 10.32 33.40
C ILE A 585 4.66 9.50 33.26
N GLU A 586 5.52 9.46 34.29
CA GLU A 586 6.75 8.67 34.27
C GLU A 586 6.49 7.18 34.06
N ALA A 587 5.57 6.58 34.83
CA ALA A 587 5.23 5.17 34.70
C ALA A 587 4.62 4.87 33.32
N LEU A 588 3.74 5.74 32.82
CA LEU A 588 3.17 5.62 31.48
C LEU A 588 4.24 5.74 30.39
N SER A 589 5.20 6.64 30.54
CA SER A 589 6.32 6.80 29.61
C SER A 589 7.16 5.53 29.55
N GLN A 590 7.57 4.99 30.70
CA GLN A 590 8.37 3.77 30.77
C GLN A 590 7.62 2.54 30.21
N ALA A 591 6.32 2.41 30.51
CA ALA A 591 5.52 1.27 30.10
C ALA A 591 5.11 1.32 28.62
N LEU A 592 4.74 2.51 28.11
CA LEU A 592 4.05 2.66 26.83
C LEU A 592 4.87 3.38 25.77
N LEU A 593 5.91 4.13 26.13
CA LEU A 593 6.75 4.85 25.17
C LEU A 593 8.12 4.19 24.99
N PHE A 594 8.72 4.48 23.86
CA PHE A 594 10.14 4.28 23.63
C PHE A 594 10.67 5.41 22.76
N THR A 595 11.94 5.70 22.95
CA THR A 595 12.64 6.73 22.21
C THR A 595 13.24 6.10 20.97
N GLU A 596 12.81 6.54 19.80
CA GLU A 596 13.45 6.16 18.54
C GLU A 596 14.60 7.15 18.27
N PRO A 597 15.86 6.68 18.17
CA PRO A 597 16.99 7.55 17.87
C PRO A 597 16.79 8.29 16.55
N ALA A 598 17.15 9.56 16.53
CA ALA A 598 17.14 10.38 15.33
C ALA A 598 18.22 9.91 14.34
N LYS A 599 17.81 9.59 13.11
CA LYS A 599 18.71 9.25 12.01
C LYS A 599 19.14 10.52 11.29
N ARG A 600 20.31 11.03 11.65
CA ARG A 600 20.91 12.23 11.05
C ARG A 600 21.47 11.93 9.66
N LEU A 601 21.33 12.88 8.74
CA LEU A 601 21.91 12.83 7.41
C LEU A 601 22.86 14.00 7.23
N VAL A 602 24.01 13.74 6.61
CA VAL A 602 24.92 14.80 6.13
C VAL A 602 25.03 14.73 4.63
N TYR A 603 25.09 15.89 3.98
CA TYR A 603 25.24 16.08 2.55
C TYR A 603 26.41 17.03 2.30
N ALA A 604 27.41 16.55 1.56
CA ALA A 604 28.59 17.32 1.17
C ALA A 604 28.94 17.00 -0.29
N THR A 605 29.20 18.03 -1.08
CA THR A 605 29.60 17.95 -2.48
C THR A 605 30.66 19.00 -2.73
N ASP A 606 31.46 18.83 -3.77
CA ASP A 606 32.42 19.80 -4.31
C ASP A 606 33.29 20.42 -3.22
N LEU A 607 34.26 19.66 -2.72
CA LEU A 607 35.18 20.07 -1.66
C LEU A 607 36.61 19.57 -1.92
N GLY A 608 37.59 20.43 -1.67
CA GLY A 608 39.00 20.06 -1.81
C GLY A 608 39.44 19.10 -0.71
N ASP A 609 40.35 18.18 -1.04
CA ASP A 609 40.94 17.27 -0.06
C ASP A 609 42.01 17.94 0.81
N THR A 610 41.58 18.89 1.66
CA THR A 610 42.44 19.62 2.60
C THR A 610 42.21 19.15 4.03
N GLU A 611 43.22 19.28 4.90
CA GLU A 611 43.11 18.91 6.31
C GLU A 611 41.97 19.65 7.02
N ASP A 612 41.79 20.95 6.73
CA ASP A 612 40.72 21.76 7.32
C ASP A 612 39.33 21.29 6.84
N ASN A 613 39.16 21.03 5.54
CA ASN A 613 37.91 20.48 5.00
C ASN A 613 37.58 19.12 5.62
N ARG A 614 38.56 18.20 5.67
CA ARG A 614 38.40 16.90 6.33
C ARG A 614 37.94 17.09 7.77
N LYS A 615 38.63 17.92 8.55
CA LYS A 615 38.30 18.17 9.96
C LYS A 615 36.87 18.72 10.14
N ARG A 616 36.47 19.69 9.33
CA ARG A 616 35.14 20.30 9.37
C ARG A 616 34.05 19.31 8.99
N LEU A 617 34.23 18.59 7.89
CA LEU A 617 33.27 17.60 7.42
C LEU A 617 33.15 16.41 8.39
N ILE A 618 34.27 15.90 8.91
CA ILE A 618 34.28 14.84 9.94
C ILE A 618 33.53 15.31 11.19
N THR A 619 33.73 16.56 11.61
CA THR A 619 33.03 17.13 12.77
C THR A 619 31.53 17.23 12.54
N LEU A 620 31.12 17.69 11.35
CA LEU A 620 29.71 17.80 10.97
C LEU A 620 29.03 16.41 10.84
N ALA A 621 29.73 15.45 10.23
CA ALA A 621 29.24 14.09 9.95
C ALA A 621 29.39 13.10 11.11
N ARG A 622 29.95 13.52 12.24
CA ARG A 622 30.28 12.63 13.35
C ARG A 622 29.07 11.82 13.80
N ASN A 623 29.14 10.49 13.69
CA ASN A 623 28.07 9.54 14.00
C ASN A 623 26.74 9.85 13.26
N ALA A 624 26.81 10.37 12.03
CA ALA A 624 25.64 10.50 11.18
C ALA A 624 25.13 9.11 10.77
N HIS A 625 23.82 8.95 10.60
CA HIS A 625 23.27 7.69 10.10
C HIS A 625 23.68 7.45 8.64
N VAL A 626 23.66 8.52 7.84
CA VAL A 626 24.11 8.49 6.45
C VAL A 626 24.89 9.75 6.11
N LEU A 627 25.94 9.59 5.32
CA LEU A 627 26.69 10.66 4.68
C LEU A 627 26.56 10.52 3.16
N PHE A 628 26.01 11.53 2.50
CA PHE A 628 26.11 11.72 1.06
C PHE A 628 27.37 12.55 0.83
N CYS A 629 28.36 12.00 0.15
CA CYS A 629 29.63 12.67 -0.10
C CYS A 629 30.05 12.52 -1.56
N GLU A 630 30.59 13.58 -2.16
CA GLU A 630 31.17 13.46 -3.49
C GLU A 630 32.38 12.51 -3.54
N ALA A 631 32.62 11.92 -4.71
CA ALA A 631 33.81 11.13 -5.01
C ALA A 631 34.13 11.13 -6.53
N PRO A 632 34.30 12.29 -7.18
CA PRO A 632 34.38 12.40 -8.64
C PRO A 632 35.59 11.70 -9.28
N PHE A 633 36.69 11.54 -8.55
CA PHE A 633 37.99 11.08 -9.06
C PHE A 633 38.47 9.78 -8.41
N ARG A 634 39.23 9.01 -9.17
CA ARG A 634 39.99 7.86 -8.66
C ARG A 634 41.28 8.32 -8.00
N GLU A 635 41.91 7.45 -7.21
CA GLU A 635 43.18 7.77 -6.54
C GLU A 635 44.32 8.04 -7.53
N ASP A 636 44.34 7.36 -8.67
CA ASP A 636 45.31 7.63 -9.75
C ASP A 636 45.10 8.99 -10.45
N GLU A 637 43.98 9.67 -10.17
CA GLU A 637 43.65 11.01 -10.64
C GLU A 637 43.78 12.09 -9.54
N ALA A 638 44.45 11.79 -8.42
CA ALA A 638 44.57 12.70 -7.27
C ALA A 638 45.09 14.11 -7.64
N ASP A 639 46.03 14.22 -8.58
CA ASP A 639 46.53 15.51 -9.06
C ASP A 639 45.44 16.33 -9.75
N GLN A 640 44.54 15.68 -10.50
CA GLN A 640 43.40 16.34 -11.12
C GLN A 640 42.39 16.76 -10.06
N ALA A 641 42.06 15.87 -9.12
CA ALA A 641 41.16 16.17 -8.00
C ALA A 641 41.62 17.41 -7.23
N LYS A 642 42.91 17.48 -6.90
CA LYS A 642 43.53 18.62 -6.23
C LYS A 642 43.45 19.92 -7.04
N ARG A 643 43.73 19.86 -8.34
CA ARG A 643 43.67 21.05 -9.23
C ARG A 643 42.26 21.63 -9.34
N THR A 644 41.24 20.77 -9.40
CA THR A 644 39.84 21.19 -9.50
C THR A 644 39.13 21.28 -8.17
N GLY A 645 39.83 21.06 -7.05
CA GLY A 645 39.27 21.21 -5.71
C GLY A 645 38.27 20.14 -5.29
N HIS A 646 38.41 18.89 -5.71
CA HIS A 646 37.49 17.79 -5.36
C HIS A 646 38.18 16.67 -4.57
N LEU A 647 37.38 15.75 -4.03
CA LEU A 647 37.84 14.51 -3.41
C LEU A 647 38.19 13.39 -4.40
N THR A 648 39.07 12.49 -3.97
CA THR A 648 39.20 11.14 -4.55
C THR A 648 38.25 10.15 -3.85
N ALA A 649 37.98 9.02 -4.50
CA ALA A 649 37.23 7.89 -3.95
C ALA A 649 37.82 7.42 -2.61
N ARG A 650 39.15 7.31 -2.53
CA ARG A 650 39.87 7.02 -1.28
C ARG A 650 39.56 8.04 -0.19
N ALA A 651 39.73 9.33 -0.47
CA ALA A 651 39.51 10.40 0.51
C ALA A 651 38.07 10.40 1.05
N CYS A 652 37.09 10.17 0.18
CA CYS A 652 35.68 10.02 0.55
C CYS A 652 35.47 8.88 1.58
N GLY A 653 36.06 7.71 1.32
CA GLY A 653 36.03 6.56 2.25
C GLY A 653 36.73 6.83 3.58
N GLU A 654 37.91 7.45 3.56
CA GLU A 654 38.66 7.82 4.77
C GLU A 654 37.89 8.79 5.67
N ILE A 655 37.26 9.81 5.06
CA ILE A 655 36.42 10.79 5.78
C ILE A 655 35.22 10.11 6.43
N ALA A 656 34.52 9.23 5.70
CA ALA A 656 33.37 8.51 6.22
C ALA A 656 33.73 7.63 7.42
N THR A 657 34.87 6.95 7.36
CA THR A 657 35.40 6.13 8.45
C THR A 657 35.79 6.97 9.66
N ALA A 658 36.52 8.06 9.46
CA ALA A 658 36.91 8.96 10.54
C ALA A 658 35.70 9.63 11.23
N ALA A 659 34.63 9.91 10.47
CA ALA A 659 33.38 10.42 11.00
C ALA A 659 32.53 9.37 11.73
N GLY A 660 32.81 8.08 11.56
CA GLY A 660 32.04 6.99 12.19
C GLY A 660 30.59 6.92 11.69
N VAL A 661 30.36 7.18 10.40
CA VAL A 661 29.00 7.19 9.84
C VAL A 661 28.42 5.78 9.74
N GLY A 662 27.10 5.68 9.81
CA GLY A 662 26.37 4.41 9.65
C GLY A 662 26.49 3.87 8.23
N GLN A 663 26.27 4.73 7.25
CA GLN A 663 26.28 4.40 5.82
C GLN A 663 26.87 5.56 5.00
N LEU A 664 27.58 5.25 3.91
CA LEU A 664 28.11 6.22 2.96
C LEU A 664 27.40 6.06 1.62
N VAL A 665 26.94 7.17 1.06
CA VAL A 665 26.38 7.27 -0.28
C VAL A 665 27.35 8.13 -1.11
N PRO A 666 28.30 7.51 -1.83
CA PRO A 666 29.17 8.27 -2.73
C PRO A 666 28.36 8.72 -3.95
N PHE A 667 28.59 9.96 -4.40
CA PHE A 667 27.92 10.51 -5.57
C PHE A 667 28.78 11.58 -6.27
N HIS A 668 28.18 12.29 -7.23
CA HIS A 668 28.85 13.28 -8.08
C HIS A 668 30.07 12.68 -8.77
N PHE A 669 29.93 11.43 -9.22
CA PHE A 669 30.97 10.78 -9.97
C PHE A 669 31.20 11.51 -11.29
N SER A 670 32.46 11.70 -11.65
CA SER A 670 32.74 12.32 -12.93
C SER A 670 32.18 11.46 -14.06
N ARG A 671 31.47 12.09 -15.02
CA ARG A 671 30.86 11.40 -16.16
C ARG A 671 31.86 10.58 -16.99
N ARG A 672 33.17 10.89 -16.89
CA ARG A 672 34.26 10.10 -17.48
C ARG A 672 34.27 8.63 -17.00
N HIS A 673 33.78 8.39 -15.78
CA HIS A 673 33.71 7.08 -15.12
C HIS A 673 32.32 6.44 -15.18
N ALA A 674 31.39 6.99 -15.99
CA ALA A 674 30.02 6.47 -16.08
C ALA A 674 29.93 5.00 -16.51
N ASN A 675 30.93 4.51 -17.25
CA ASN A 675 31.01 3.12 -17.71
C ASN A 675 31.86 2.22 -16.78
N ASP A 676 32.45 2.76 -15.73
CA ASP A 676 33.37 2.06 -14.81
C ASP A 676 33.12 2.46 -13.34
N ALA A 677 31.83 2.44 -12.97
CA ALA A 677 31.35 2.72 -11.62
C ALA A 677 32.01 1.86 -10.55
N GLU A 678 32.12 0.56 -10.85
CA GLU A 678 32.57 -0.45 -9.92
C GLU A 678 33.99 -0.17 -9.43
N THR A 679 34.85 0.43 -10.25
CA THR A 679 36.21 0.78 -9.84
C THR A 679 36.22 1.86 -8.76
N LEU A 680 35.39 2.90 -8.88
CA LEU A 680 35.24 3.93 -7.82
C LEU A 680 34.69 3.32 -6.52
N TYR A 681 33.66 2.47 -6.61
CA TYR A 681 33.13 1.77 -5.44
C TYR A 681 34.17 0.82 -4.83
N ALA A 682 34.93 0.10 -5.64
CA ALA A 682 36.00 -0.79 -5.21
C ALA A 682 37.16 -0.04 -4.52
N GLU A 683 37.46 1.19 -4.94
CA GLU A 683 38.44 2.05 -4.27
C GLU A 683 37.95 2.56 -2.90
N ILE A 684 36.63 2.78 -2.74
CA ILE A 684 36.04 3.22 -1.47
C ILE A 684 35.95 2.08 -0.45
N ARG A 685 35.54 0.87 -0.89
CA ARG A 685 35.20 -0.28 -0.01
C ARG A 685 36.28 -0.63 1.03
N PRO A 686 37.60 -0.65 0.71
CA PRO A 686 38.66 -0.93 1.68
C PRO A 686 38.68 0.05 2.85
N TYR A 687 38.31 1.31 2.61
CA TYR A 687 38.26 2.35 3.63
C TYR A 687 36.92 2.38 4.33
N PHE A 688 35.80 2.15 3.63
CA PHE A 688 34.47 2.12 4.21
C PHE A 688 33.55 1.08 3.53
N PRO A 689 33.22 -0.05 4.21
CA PRO A 689 32.50 -1.16 3.57
C PRO A 689 30.96 -0.99 3.52
N ARG A 690 30.36 -0.09 4.32
CA ARG A 690 28.90 0.06 4.43
C ARG A 690 28.32 0.99 3.36
N LEU A 691 28.55 0.69 2.08
CA LEU A 691 28.15 1.54 0.95
C LEU A 691 26.67 1.37 0.58
N ALA A 692 26.03 2.48 0.22
CA ALA A 692 24.69 2.51 -0.36
C ALA A 692 24.76 2.41 -1.89
N GLU A 693 25.12 1.24 -2.43
CA GLU A 693 25.32 1.06 -3.87
C GLU A 693 23.97 0.94 -4.61
N THR A 694 22.98 0.32 -3.95
CA THR A 694 21.53 0.40 -4.24
C THR A 694 20.76 -0.31 -3.11
N LEU A 695 19.77 0.33 -2.48
CA LEU A 695 19.03 -0.26 -1.36
C LEU A 695 17.83 -1.10 -1.82
N GLY A 696 18.02 -2.42 -1.78
CA GLY A 696 17.01 -3.47 -1.67
C GLY A 696 17.38 -4.59 -0.70
N HIS A 697 18.64 -4.67 -0.26
CA HIS A 697 19.09 -5.57 0.80
C HIS A 697 19.38 -4.76 2.07
N GLU A 698 18.62 -5.03 3.13
CA GLU A 698 19.14 -4.87 4.48
C GLU A 698 20.32 -5.87 4.63
N PRO A 699 21.44 -5.51 5.27
CA PRO A 699 22.41 -6.51 5.69
C PRO A 699 21.73 -7.41 6.74
N ASP A 700 21.90 -8.72 6.56
CA ASP A 700 21.36 -9.79 7.42
C ASP A 700 21.65 -9.59 8.92
#